data_AF-S3D1F0-F1
#
_entry.id   AF-S3D1F0-F1
#
_cell.length_a   1.000
_cell.length_b   1.000
_cell.length_c   1.000
_cell.angle_alpha   90.00
_cell.angle_beta   90.00
_cell.angle_gamma   90.00
#
_symmetry.space_group_name_H-M   'P 1'
#
loop_
_entity.id
_entity.type
_entity.pdbx_description
1 polymer ?
#
loop_
_entity_poly.entity_id
_entity_poly.type
_entity_poly.pdbx_seq_one_letter_code
_entity_poly.pdbx_strand_id
1 'polypeptide(L)'
;MSSPMTQRTALGQNATIGALYDARRDEFLPRTLFNSSLPDDAVLMGGATKTTVHLSNMDTYKEKFDDLGITSELAASILSGIVVVGGSGHYLTEQRMSNNTLQAAINFKVSTVHEKLNLMSPSLRTNLAITSVSNNEATHVVTEIEYGAQSFITAQCQSPDGRNDGQLQAQFRADVDAFKQQLEASFIHANGTPRSYPGSRLPLTISAYADMLSDNGIAIQDFEEASRFLGLIPDHIKQQNNGKGHPIIYTLVPIAMLPLFLPITVNSGSNYPPPSVDCLQQFVTLFDQLAESQRRMNDYESYVARNKLYLPEAHVRLVSDRIASFLAAQTKLRSDYARVLQNVRSGLDEPARLWDLLKSSDMEDCKPQSVKDLVETHRQKVDFITEMVLAGATYIGYNHLDEKIEISRYHKDDVYIFSFNETSMKDPKILDGNKQLLLEILQDHSHRSYVAIVDYDAKGKSLEACRTSQYRDGKEVTGDMLEHRLFMAEKSFARYSQKSLDTKVVQKPLQRRFVKIACPGNNCNANEVLDWICFQCHAPVEFGFSDAYMYCDCGRSLFTSYDFRCSGAKHGEQYVRYEKDVLQVMLKSLTSDDNLNILILGETGVGKSTFINAFVNYLSYETLPDAMKADGLNWVIPCSFSTQKMDRNDPNSKIEQIKVKVGSRDDEQDGAKGASATQQTTVYPVTIGTRTIRLIDTPGIGDTRGLEYDQKNMADILNTLSSYEELHGILILLKSNNARLTTMFSFCVTELLTHLHRDSARNMAFGFTNTRISNYTPGDTFGSLETLLGRHPNVGLELTMSTTYCFDSESFRYLAAYKNGVFMENEEDFKRSWEHSRAEATRLLEHFESHPPHLVKSTISLNSTRELISQMTVPMAEISQLINTNISLVQDHKKALGDERLKGDALRKRLQIQKVQFVTHILDQPRTVCTEAACTECRDDGNQESKNLTIYKTHCHAPCYLENVKCDTKADPGLVDCAAFSNGYCNGCGHNWQQHMHVLYELHEQTGIVKDLEIEKQLNDHADDLTIRQAATYKAEKLINEYEGEHAQIQKAAAQFGLFLKKYSITPYNDATLDYLDVLIKEENGKVQAGGNTRKLDTLKKDRAKHVEIIKVLTESMKSDPNCRLLDEHGVNQLVTDLYSLPHFGRNLKSVKRSITAAHEATYRERPYRVKGSRGHMRTSNHRHQGHHARPLALPSRPNISAHAQGAKSSMQDMFSGMNRIITRPTKNFNAPLRSGSVSTAGSYVQRMFNKNA
;
A
#
# COMPACT_ATOMS: atom_id res chain seq x y z
N MET A 1 -0.32 6.90 -76.08
CA MET A 1 0.68 6.68 -77.15
C MET A 1 1.09 5.23 -77.06
N SER A 2 1.11 4.48 -78.16
CA SER A 2 1.58 3.09 -78.19
C SER A 2 3.11 3.03 -78.27
N SER A 3 3.74 2.15 -77.49
CA SER A 3 5.21 2.04 -77.44
C SER A 3 5.82 1.63 -78.79
N PRO A 4 7.01 2.16 -79.15
CA PRO A 4 7.69 1.86 -80.40
C PRO A 4 8.44 0.52 -80.31
N MET A 5 7.73 -0.57 -80.61
CA MET A 5 8.20 -1.97 -80.55
C MET A 5 8.42 -2.46 -79.10
N THR A 6 8.03 -3.70 -78.81
CA THR A 6 8.09 -4.29 -77.45
C THR A 6 8.91 -5.57 -77.46
N GLN A 7 9.88 -5.70 -76.56
CA GLN A 7 10.62 -6.96 -76.37
C GLN A 7 9.92 -7.87 -75.36
N ARG A 8 9.95 -9.19 -75.63
CA ARG A 8 9.36 -10.25 -74.81
C ARG A 8 10.34 -11.42 -74.69
N THR A 9 10.70 -11.82 -73.48
CA THR A 9 11.48 -13.05 -73.22
C THR A 9 10.67 -14.29 -73.63
N ALA A 10 11.29 -15.25 -74.31
CA ALA A 10 10.61 -16.39 -74.93
C ALA A 10 10.11 -17.44 -73.92
N LEU A 11 10.87 -17.72 -72.86
CA LEU A 11 10.47 -18.60 -71.74
C LEU A 11 9.96 -19.98 -72.19
N GLY A 12 10.65 -20.59 -73.16
CA GLY A 12 10.28 -21.88 -73.75
C GLY A 12 9.14 -21.84 -74.79
N GLN A 13 8.50 -20.69 -75.01
CA GLN A 13 7.48 -20.53 -76.06
C GLN A 13 8.14 -20.45 -77.44
N ASN A 14 7.74 -21.32 -78.37
CA ASN A 14 8.26 -21.35 -79.74
C ASN A 14 7.29 -20.68 -80.72
N ALA A 15 7.70 -19.54 -81.26
CA ALA A 15 7.05 -18.80 -82.35
C ALA A 15 8.08 -18.39 -83.43
N THR A 16 7.61 -18.20 -84.67
CA THR A 16 8.42 -17.84 -85.85
C THR A 16 8.21 -16.38 -86.26
N ILE A 17 9.07 -15.84 -87.12
CA ILE A 17 8.83 -14.52 -87.74
C ILE A 17 7.49 -14.53 -88.49
N GLY A 18 6.71 -13.46 -88.31
CA GLY A 18 5.36 -13.33 -88.85
C GLY A 18 4.26 -13.93 -87.97
N ALA A 19 4.58 -14.68 -86.90
CA ALA A 19 3.58 -15.20 -85.98
C ALA A 19 2.79 -14.06 -85.32
N LEU A 20 1.46 -14.22 -85.26
CA LEU A 20 0.55 -13.26 -84.65
C LEU A 20 0.41 -13.51 -83.14
N TYR A 21 0.22 -12.45 -82.37
CA TYR A 21 0.26 -12.50 -80.91
C TYR A 21 -0.86 -11.67 -80.26
N ASP A 22 -1.52 -12.22 -79.24
CA ASP A 22 -2.54 -11.53 -78.44
C ASP A 22 -2.02 -11.18 -77.04
N ALA A 23 -1.63 -9.91 -76.85
CA ALA A 23 -1.19 -9.35 -75.59
C ALA A 23 -2.30 -9.27 -74.51
N ARG A 24 -3.58 -9.46 -74.87
CA ARG A 24 -4.67 -9.57 -73.89
C ARG A 24 -4.58 -10.87 -73.10
N ARG A 25 -4.16 -11.95 -73.77
CA ARG A 25 -4.06 -13.33 -73.27
C ARG A 25 -2.62 -13.81 -73.04
N ASP A 26 -1.62 -13.04 -73.46
CA ASP A 26 -0.20 -13.42 -73.56
C ASP A 26 0.08 -14.65 -74.46
N GLU A 27 -0.68 -14.78 -75.55
CA GLU A 27 -0.76 -16.01 -76.33
C GLU A 27 -0.27 -15.81 -77.78
N PHE A 28 0.63 -16.68 -78.25
CA PHE A 28 0.97 -16.79 -79.67
C PHE A 28 -0.12 -17.56 -80.42
N LEU A 29 -0.64 -16.97 -81.49
CA LEU A 29 -1.75 -17.52 -82.26
C LEU A 29 -1.22 -18.47 -83.35
N PRO A 30 -1.98 -19.53 -83.72
CA PRO A 30 -1.61 -20.47 -84.80
C PRO A 30 -1.78 -19.88 -86.21
N ARG A 31 -1.63 -18.56 -86.37
CA ARG A 31 -1.72 -17.83 -87.65
C ARG A 31 -0.53 -16.90 -87.81
N THR A 32 -0.15 -16.70 -89.06
CA THR A 32 0.97 -15.85 -89.48
C THR A 32 0.49 -14.71 -90.39
N LEU A 33 1.30 -13.66 -90.50
CA LEU A 33 1.17 -12.54 -91.41
C LEU A 33 1.36 -12.93 -92.89
N PHE A 34 1.83 -14.15 -93.20
CA PHE A 34 2.23 -14.57 -94.55
C PHE A 34 1.43 -15.76 -95.09
N ASN A 35 1.17 -15.78 -96.41
CA ASN A 35 0.44 -16.85 -97.09
C ASN A 35 1.30 -18.09 -97.38
N SER A 36 2.62 -17.90 -97.49
CA SER A 36 3.61 -18.93 -97.82
C SER A 36 4.96 -18.61 -97.14
N SER A 37 5.94 -19.50 -97.27
CA SER A 37 7.30 -19.33 -96.75
C SER A 37 7.93 -17.99 -97.14
N LEU A 38 8.74 -17.41 -96.23
CA LEU A 38 9.41 -16.14 -96.45
C LEU A 38 10.51 -16.25 -97.53
N PRO A 39 10.61 -15.27 -98.46
CA PRO A 39 11.74 -15.14 -99.38
C PRO A 39 13.06 -14.83 -98.65
N ASP A 40 14.19 -15.23 -99.24
CA ASP A 40 15.53 -15.04 -98.65
C ASP A 40 15.90 -13.55 -98.43
N ASP A 41 15.36 -12.62 -99.22
CA ASP A 41 15.60 -11.17 -99.07
C ASP A 41 14.74 -10.50 -97.97
N ALA A 42 13.76 -11.24 -97.44
CA ALA A 42 12.81 -10.72 -96.46
C ALA A 42 13.28 -10.83 -95.01
N VAL A 43 14.32 -11.62 -94.70
CA VAL A 43 14.86 -11.81 -93.35
C VAL A 43 16.35 -11.45 -93.32
N LEU A 44 16.68 -10.39 -92.59
CA LEU A 44 18.06 -10.02 -92.28
C LEU A 44 18.54 -10.89 -91.11
N MET A 45 19.53 -11.74 -91.34
CA MET A 45 20.26 -12.42 -90.26
C MET A 45 21.49 -11.61 -89.87
N GLY A 46 21.72 -11.45 -88.57
CA GLY A 46 22.91 -10.80 -88.04
C GLY A 46 23.22 -11.24 -86.61
N GLY A 47 24.49 -11.24 -86.25
CA GLY A 47 24.94 -11.67 -84.92
C GLY A 47 26.33 -12.29 -84.94
N ALA A 48 26.88 -12.48 -83.75
CA ALA A 48 28.07 -13.27 -83.48
C ALA A 48 27.88 -13.94 -82.12
N THR A 49 28.38 -15.16 -81.95
CA THR A 49 28.19 -15.93 -80.72
C THR A 49 28.74 -15.16 -79.51
N LYS A 50 27.86 -14.88 -78.54
CA LYS A 50 28.18 -14.12 -77.34
C LYS A 50 27.71 -14.86 -76.09
N THR A 51 28.65 -15.28 -75.27
CA THR A 51 28.40 -15.80 -73.92
C THR A 51 28.36 -14.67 -72.91
N THR A 52 27.42 -14.72 -71.97
CA THR A 52 27.34 -13.84 -70.79
C THR A 52 27.02 -14.66 -69.55
N VAL A 53 27.75 -14.39 -68.46
CA VAL A 53 27.55 -15.00 -67.15
C VAL A 53 27.15 -13.90 -66.16
N HIS A 54 26.01 -14.03 -65.50
CA HIS A 54 25.56 -13.13 -64.44
C HIS A 54 25.28 -13.91 -63.16
N LEU A 55 25.40 -13.27 -61.99
CA LEU A 55 25.16 -13.87 -60.68
C LEU A 55 24.08 -13.06 -59.96
N SER A 56 23.02 -13.76 -59.58
CA SER A 56 21.85 -13.26 -58.85
C SER A 56 21.79 -13.85 -57.45
N ASN A 57 21.28 -13.07 -56.49
CA ASN A 57 21.15 -13.48 -55.09
C ASN A 57 19.81 -14.19 -54.77
N MET A 58 18.90 -14.33 -55.75
CA MET A 58 17.64 -15.09 -55.61
C MET A 58 16.68 -14.56 -54.52
N ASP A 59 16.81 -13.33 -54.04
CA ASP A 59 16.08 -12.86 -52.85
C ASP A 59 14.64 -12.41 -53.15
N THR A 60 14.36 -11.92 -54.37
CA THR A 60 13.02 -11.46 -54.81
C THR A 60 12.60 -11.97 -56.21
N TYR A 61 11.29 -12.08 -56.44
CA TYR A 61 10.69 -12.23 -57.77
C TYR A 61 11.08 -11.06 -58.68
N LYS A 62 11.11 -9.83 -58.14
CA LYS A 62 11.54 -8.66 -58.90
C LYS A 62 12.96 -8.85 -59.48
N GLU A 63 13.94 -9.22 -58.65
CA GLU A 63 15.30 -9.53 -59.12
C GLU A 63 15.28 -10.61 -60.21
N LYS A 64 14.56 -11.72 -60.00
CA LYS A 64 14.44 -12.78 -61.01
C LYS A 64 13.84 -12.32 -62.34
N PHE A 65 12.92 -11.36 -62.32
CA PHE A 65 12.35 -10.78 -63.55
C PHE A 65 13.33 -9.81 -64.21
N ASP A 66 14.02 -8.96 -63.44
CA ASP A 66 15.07 -8.06 -63.94
C ASP A 66 16.24 -8.87 -64.56
N ASP A 67 16.68 -9.97 -63.93
CA ASP A 67 17.69 -10.94 -64.42
C ASP A 67 17.34 -11.59 -65.78
N LEU A 68 16.03 -11.78 -66.04
CA LEU A 68 15.48 -12.40 -67.23
C LEU A 68 15.04 -11.38 -68.31
N GLY A 69 15.22 -10.08 -68.04
CA GLY A 69 14.74 -9.00 -68.91
C GLY A 69 13.22 -8.94 -69.07
N ILE A 70 12.48 -9.49 -68.08
CA ILE A 70 11.02 -9.61 -68.13
C ILE A 70 10.37 -8.27 -67.76
N THR A 71 9.53 -7.76 -68.66
CA THR A 71 8.77 -6.52 -68.43
C THR A 71 7.69 -6.70 -67.36
N SER A 72 7.29 -5.62 -66.68
CA SER A 72 6.26 -5.65 -65.63
C SER A 72 4.92 -6.26 -66.10
N GLU A 73 4.59 -6.10 -67.38
CA GLU A 73 3.40 -6.70 -67.99
C GLU A 73 3.48 -8.23 -68.03
N LEU A 74 4.64 -8.78 -68.43
CA LEU A 74 4.89 -10.22 -68.48
C LEU A 74 5.12 -10.81 -67.08
N ALA A 75 5.80 -10.08 -66.18
CA ALA A 75 5.97 -10.47 -64.78
C ALA A 75 4.62 -10.70 -64.09
N ALA A 76 3.67 -9.77 -64.28
CA ALA A 76 2.31 -9.91 -63.77
C ALA A 76 1.57 -11.11 -64.38
N SER A 77 1.72 -11.36 -65.69
CA SER A 77 1.13 -12.51 -66.36
C SER A 77 1.71 -13.86 -65.89
N ILE A 78 3.00 -13.92 -65.54
CA ILE A 78 3.63 -15.12 -64.98
C ILE A 78 3.18 -15.33 -63.53
N LEU A 79 3.27 -14.31 -62.67
CA LEU A 79 2.88 -14.42 -61.26
C LEU A 79 1.41 -14.80 -61.06
N SER A 80 0.52 -14.33 -61.94
CA SER A 80 -0.91 -14.65 -61.93
C SER A 80 -1.26 -15.98 -62.62
N GLY A 81 -0.31 -16.61 -63.32
CA GLY A 81 -0.49 -17.91 -63.97
C GLY A 81 -1.15 -17.86 -65.37
N ILE A 82 -1.21 -16.69 -66.01
CA ILE A 82 -1.64 -16.55 -67.42
C ILE A 82 -0.59 -17.17 -68.34
N VAL A 83 0.70 -16.94 -68.07
CA VAL A 83 1.82 -17.49 -68.86
C VAL A 83 2.41 -18.70 -68.16
N VAL A 84 2.24 -19.87 -68.78
CA VAL A 84 3.03 -21.06 -68.44
C VAL A 84 4.44 -20.88 -69.02
N VAL A 85 5.44 -21.00 -68.14
CA VAL A 85 6.87 -20.94 -68.49
C VAL A 85 7.42 -22.34 -68.77
N GLY A 86 8.38 -22.43 -69.70
CA GLY A 86 9.11 -23.66 -70.03
C GLY A 86 10.63 -23.44 -70.12
N GLY A 87 11.39 -24.53 -70.23
CA GLY A 87 12.84 -24.49 -70.42
C GLY A 87 13.56 -23.83 -69.25
N SER A 88 14.45 -22.87 -69.52
CA SER A 88 15.12 -22.09 -68.46
C SER A 88 14.14 -21.30 -67.59
N GLY A 89 12.94 -20.99 -68.10
CA GLY A 89 11.89 -20.28 -67.38
C GLY A 89 11.37 -20.99 -66.12
N HIS A 90 11.56 -22.32 -65.99
CA HIS A 90 11.20 -23.06 -64.76
C HIS A 90 11.93 -22.55 -63.51
N TYR A 91 13.07 -21.85 -63.66
CA TYR A 91 13.78 -21.08 -62.63
C TYR A 91 12.89 -20.09 -61.83
N LEU A 92 11.80 -19.61 -62.45
CA LEU A 92 10.83 -18.72 -61.79
C LEU A 92 9.90 -19.46 -60.80
N THR A 93 9.83 -20.79 -60.86
CA THR A 93 9.03 -21.60 -59.92
C THR A 93 9.79 -21.92 -58.63
N GLU A 94 11.11 -22.02 -58.72
CA GLU A 94 12.05 -22.21 -57.60
C GLU A 94 11.89 -21.08 -56.56
N GLN A 95 11.65 -21.44 -55.30
CA GLN A 95 11.35 -20.49 -54.23
C GLN A 95 12.07 -20.86 -52.93
N ARG A 96 12.79 -19.89 -52.37
CA ARG A 96 13.40 -19.98 -51.04
C ARG A 96 12.32 -20.16 -49.97
N MET A 97 12.21 -21.35 -49.38
CA MET A 97 11.16 -21.67 -48.40
C MET A 97 11.49 -21.25 -46.95
N SER A 98 12.74 -20.91 -46.65
CA SER A 98 13.23 -20.57 -45.31
C SER A 98 14.28 -19.47 -45.37
N ASN A 99 14.28 -18.54 -44.42
CA ASN A 99 15.34 -17.53 -44.32
C ASN A 99 16.68 -18.14 -43.85
N ASN A 100 16.64 -19.30 -43.19
CA ASN A 100 17.81 -20.07 -42.76
C ASN A 100 18.51 -20.85 -43.91
N THR A 101 17.95 -20.82 -45.11
CA THR A 101 18.61 -21.31 -46.34
C THR A 101 19.24 -20.13 -47.06
N LEU A 102 20.53 -20.24 -47.41
CA LEU A 102 21.22 -19.36 -48.34
C LEU A 102 20.97 -19.87 -49.76
N GLN A 103 20.76 -18.96 -50.71
CA GLN A 103 20.52 -19.29 -52.11
C GLN A 103 21.25 -18.29 -53.03
N ALA A 104 21.63 -18.74 -54.21
CA ALA A 104 22.17 -17.92 -55.30
C ALA A 104 21.88 -18.59 -56.65
N ALA A 105 21.98 -17.85 -57.74
CA ALA A 105 21.82 -18.39 -59.09
C ALA A 105 22.77 -17.74 -60.11
N ILE A 106 23.39 -18.57 -60.95
CA ILE A 106 24.20 -18.12 -62.08
C ILE A 106 23.40 -18.26 -63.36
N ASN A 107 23.12 -17.14 -64.00
CA ASN A 107 22.50 -17.03 -65.32
C ASN A 107 23.60 -17.13 -66.39
N PHE A 108 23.61 -18.24 -67.11
CA PHE A 108 24.50 -18.52 -68.24
C PHE A 108 23.69 -18.40 -69.54
N LYS A 109 23.91 -17.33 -70.30
CA LYS A 109 23.23 -17.07 -71.58
C LYS A 109 24.25 -17.07 -72.73
N VAL A 110 23.92 -17.77 -73.81
CA VAL A 110 24.66 -17.79 -75.07
C VAL A 110 23.72 -17.32 -76.17
N SER A 111 23.93 -16.11 -76.71
CA SER A 111 23.23 -15.62 -77.91
C SER A 111 24.02 -15.99 -79.17
N THR A 112 23.34 -16.32 -80.27
CA THR A 112 23.97 -16.82 -81.51
C THR A 112 23.67 -15.94 -82.73
N VAL A 113 22.40 -15.79 -83.06
CA VAL A 113 21.87 -15.19 -84.29
C VAL A 113 20.60 -14.41 -83.95
N HIS A 114 20.47 -13.22 -84.52
CA HIS A 114 19.22 -12.47 -84.57
C HIS A 114 18.66 -12.57 -86.00
N GLU A 115 17.41 -12.98 -86.13
CA GLU A 115 16.65 -12.88 -87.39
C GLU A 115 15.72 -11.66 -87.32
N LYS A 116 15.74 -10.78 -88.31
CA LYS A 116 14.92 -9.55 -88.35
C LYS A 116 14.18 -9.42 -89.68
N LEU A 117 12.86 -9.29 -89.62
CA LEU A 117 11.99 -9.08 -90.77
C LEU A 117 12.27 -7.73 -91.42
N ASN A 118 12.71 -7.75 -92.68
CA ASN A 118 12.89 -6.57 -93.51
C ASN A 118 11.53 -6.06 -94.02
N LEU A 119 10.79 -5.35 -93.17
CA LEU A 119 9.48 -4.76 -93.51
C LEU A 119 9.49 -3.86 -94.76
N MET A 120 10.66 -3.42 -95.24
CA MET A 120 10.84 -2.61 -96.44
C MET A 120 11.10 -3.43 -97.72
N SER A 121 11.26 -4.75 -97.64
CA SER A 121 11.43 -5.62 -98.82
C SER A 121 10.21 -5.51 -99.77
N PRO A 122 10.41 -5.31 -101.09
CA PRO A 122 9.35 -5.41 -102.07
C PRO A 122 8.71 -6.81 -102.13
N SER A 123 9.51 -7.87 -101.95
CA SER A 123 9.11 -9.28 -102.05
C SER A 123 8.03 -9.65 -101.02
N LEU A 124 8.09 -9.07 -99.81
CA LEU A 124 7.08 -9.28 -98.78
C LEU A 124 5.68 -8.85 -99.21
N ARG A 125 5.55 -7.80 -100.02
CA ARG A 125 4.25 -7.16 -100.32
C ARG A 125 3.28 -8.07 -101.08
N THR A 126 3.81 -9.09 -101.75
CA THR A 126 3.03 -10.10 -102.50
C THR A 126 2.62 -11.32 -101.66
N ASN A 127 3.19 -11.51 -100.47
CA ASN A 127 2.99 -12.69 -99.63
C ASN A 127 2.11 -12.43 -98.39
N LEU A 128 1.45 -11.28 -98.27
CA LEU A 128 0.72 -10.89 -97.04
C LEU A 128 -0.65 -11.57 -96.92
N ALA A 129 -0.88 -12.24 -95.79
CA ALA A 129 -2.13 -12.86 -95.39
C ALA A 129 -3.08 -11.82 -94.75
N ILE A 130 -3.59 -10.89 -95.56
CA ILE A 130 -4.40 -9.75 -95.11
C ILE A 130 -5.59 -10.20 -94.23
N THR A 131 -6.26 -11.29 -94.61
CA THR A 131 -7.38 -11.90 -93.88
C THR A 131 -7.02 -12.39 -92.47
N SER A 132 -5.77 -12.81 -92.23
CA SER A 132 -5.32 -13.20 -90.88
C SER A 132 -5.31 -12.03 -89.89
N VAL A 133 -5.21 -10.79 -90.39
CA VAL A 133 -5.03 -9.56 -89.61
C VAL A 133 -6.36 -8.84 -89.36
N SER A 134 -7.35 -8.99 -90.25
CA SER A 134 -8.63 -8.25 -90.18
C SER A 134 -9.53 -8.58 -88.97
N ASN A 135 -9.31 -9.73 -88.32
CA ASN A 135 -10.25 -10.32 -87.35
C ASN A 135 -10.17 -9.75 -85.91
N ASN A 136 -9.22 -8.85 -85.60
CA ASN A 136 -9.04 -8.27 -84.24
C ASN A 136 -8.73 -9.31 -83.11
N GLU A 137 -8.45 -10.56 -83.47
CA GLU A 137 -7.96 -11.64 -82.60
C GLU A 137 -6.48 -11.43 -82.22
N ALA A 138 -5.71 -10.77 -83.08
CA ALA A 138 -4.29 -10.46 -82.86
C ALA A 138 -4.08 -8.99 -82.48
N THR A 139 -3.00 -8.72 -81.74
CA THR A 139 -2.60 -7.37 -81.28
C THR A 139 -1.23 -6.96 -81.82
N HIS A 140 -0.29 -7.90 -81.91
CA HIS A 140 1.09 -7.71 -82.34
C HIS A 140 1.50 -8.81 -83.33
N VAL A 141 2.62 -8.60 -84.01
CA VAL A 141 3.31 -9.62 -84.83
C VAL A 141 4.79 -9.71 -84.44
N VAL A 142 5.35 -10.92 -84.47
CA VAL A 142 6.79 -11.16 -84.31
C VAL A 142 7.54 -10.65 -85.54
N THR A 143 8.41 -9.65 -85.36
CA THR A 143 9.25 -9.10 -86.44
C THR A 143 10.73 -9.38 -86.26
N GLU A 144 11.17 -9.84 -85.10
CA GLU A 144 12.58 -10.17 -84.84
C GLU A 144 12.68 -11.21 -83.72
N ILE A 145 13.67 -12.09 -83.82
CA ILE A 145 13.94 -13.17 -82.86
C ILE A 145 15.44 -13.22 -82.58
N GLU A 146 15.82 -13.16 -81.30
CA GLU A 146 17.15 -13.54 -80.83
C GLU A 146 17.15 -15.04 -80.48
N TYR A 147 18.10 -15.79 -81.03
CA TYR A 147 18.28 -17.22 -80.74
C TYR A 147 19.55 -17.50 -79.94
N GLY A 148 19.60 -18.70 -79.36
CA GLY A 148 20.77 -19.30 -78.70
C GLY A 148 20.35 -20.33 -77.65
N ALA A 149 20.81 -20.18 -76.41
CA ALA A 149 20.23 -20.85 -75.24
C ALA A 149 20.52 -20.06 -73.95
N GLN A 150 19.63 -20.18 -72.96
CA GLN A 150 19.80 -19.69 -71.61
C GLN A 150 19.74 -20.85 -70.60
N SER A 151 20.43 -20.69 -69.47
CA SER A 151 20.48 -21.68 -68.39
C SER A 151 20.74 -21.01 -67.04
N PHE A 152 20.13 -21.54 -65.98
CA PHE A 152 20.33 -21.10 -64.60
C PHE A 152 20.87 -22.26 -63.77
N ILE A 153 22.05 -22.06 -63.17
CA ILE A 153 22.58 -22.94 -62.12
C ILE A 153 22.24 -22.32 -60.78
N THR A 154 21.29 -22.89 -60.05
CA THR A 154 20.95 -22.48 -58.68
C THR A 154 21.78 -23.29 -57.68
N ALA A 155 22.22 -22.64 -56.60
CA ALA A 155 22.88 -23.28 -55.47
C ALA A 155 22.18 -22.90 -54.17
N GLN A 156 21.97 -23.87 -53.28
CA GLN A 156 21.34 -23.70 -51.98
C GLN A 156 22.21 -24.30 -50.87
N CYS A 157 22.26 -23.66 -49.71
CA CYS A 157 22.93 -24.16 -48.51
C CYS A 157 22.08 -23.85 -47.27
N GLN A 158 21.63 -24.88 -46.55
CA GLN A 158 20.85 -24.70 -45.33
C GLN A 158 21.77 -24.56 -44.10
N SER A 159 21.47 -23.59 -43.21
CA SER A 159 22.15 -23.46 -41.92
C SER A 159 21.78 -24.62 -40.99
N PRO A 160 22.74 -25.42 -40.49
CA PRO A 160 22.45 -26.60 -39.66
C PRO A 160 21.67 -26.28 -38.38
N ASP A 161 22.01 -25.18 -37.71
CA ASP A 161 21.42 -24.79 -36.42
C ASP A 161 20.17 -23.90 -36.56
N GLY A 162 19.81 -23.48 -37.78
CA GLY A 162 18.80 -22.44 -38.00
C GLY A 162 19.19 -21.10 -37.38
N ARG A 163 20.49 -20.78 -37.39
CA ARG A 163 21.06 -19.49 -36.98
C ARG A 163 21.77 -18.84 -38.17
N ASN A 164 21.74 -17.50 -38.21
CA ASN A 164 22.38 -16.73 -39.27
C ASN A 164 23.89 -16.59 -39.01
N ASP A 165 24.66 -17.62 -39.35
CA ASP A 165 26.11 -17.58 -39.25
C ASP A 165 26.75 -16.76 -40.40
N GLY A 166 27.43 -15.68 -40.03
CA GLY A 166 28.17 -14.84 -40.97
C GLY A 166 29.37 -15.54 -41.62
N GLN A 167 29.94 -16.58 -40.99
CA GLN A 167 31.04 -17.35 -41.60
C GLN A 167 30.51 -18.25 -42.72
N LEU A 168 29.42 -19.00 -42.47
CA LEU A 168 28.69 -19.76 -43.49
C LEU A 168 28.25 -18.86 -44.65
N GLN A 169 27.70 -17.67 -44.37
CA GLN A 169 27.28 -16.74 -45.43
C GLN A 169 28.46 -16.20 -46.24
N ALA A 170 29.60 -15.91 -45.60
CA ALA A 170 30.80 -15.46 -46.29
C ALA A 170 31.41 -16.58 -47.18
N GLN A 171 31.47 -17.81 -46.67
CA GLN A 171 32.00 -18.95 -47.43
C GLN A 171 31.08 -19.30 -48.61
N PHE A 172 29.77 -19.33 -48.43
CA PHE A 172 28.81 -19.59 -49.51
C PHE A 172 28.95 -18.59 -50.66
N ARG A 173 29.07 -17.29 -50.34
CA ARG A 173 29.32 -16.24 -51.34
C ARG A 173 30.66 -16.44 -52.05
N ALA A 174 31.74 -16.67 -51.30
CA ALA A 174 33.06 -16.90 -51.88
C ALA A 174 33.12 -18.11 -52.82
N ASP A 175 32.43 -19.20 -52.46
CA ASP A 175 32.32 -20.41 -53.29
C ASP A 175 31.60 -20.14 -54.61
N VAL A 176 30.45 -19.43 -54.57
CA VAL A 176 29.66 -19.07 -55.76
C VAL A 176 30.37 -18.03 -56.63
N ASP A 177 31.02 -17.02 -56.05
CA ASP A 177 31.83 -16.03 -56.78
C ASP A 177 33.05 -16.68 -57.46
N ALA A 178 33.70 -17.64 -56.81
CA ALA A 178 34.81 -18.38 -57.40
C ALA A 178 34.34 -19.25 -58.59
N PHE A 179 33.18 -19.90 -58.49
CA PHE A 179 32.59 -20.65 -59.59
C PHE A 179 32.17 -19.73 -60.75
N LYS A 180 31.55 -18.57 -60.48
CA LYS A 180 31.27 -17.52 -61.48
C LYS A 180 32.54 -17.13 -62.24
N GLN A 181 33.62 -16.82 -61.54
CA GLN A 181 34.91 -16.44 -62.14
C GLN A 181 35.52 -17.57 -62.97
N GLN A 182 35.36 -18.84 -62.57
CA GLN A 182 35.77 -19.99 -63.37
C GLN A 182 35.00 -20.07 -64.70
N LEU A 183 33.68 -19.84 -64.68
CA LEU A 183 32.85 -19.84 -65.90
C LEU A 183 33.22 -18.69 -66.84
N GLU A 184 33.46 -17.48 -66.32
CA GLU A 184 33.92 -16.33 -67.11
C GLU A 184 35.31 -16.59 -67.72
N ALA A 185 36.23 -17.16 -66.97
CA ALA A 185 37.54 -17.58 -67.48
C ALA A 185 37.42 -18.66 -68.59
N SER A 186 36.53 -19.63 -68.41
CA SER A 186 36.42 -20.79 -69.31
C SER A 186 35.63 -20.52 -70.60
N PHE A 187 34.60 -19.67 -70.53
CA PHE A 187 33.63 -19.47 -71.63
C PHE A 187 33.60 -18.04 -72.22
N ILE A 188 34.31 -17.07 -71.62
CA ILE A 188 34.45 -15.71 -72.16
C ILE A 188 35.93 -15.38 -72.46
N HIS A 189 36.86 -15.78 -71.58
CA HIS A 189 38.27 -15.40 -71.67
C HIS A 189 39.20 -16.57 -72.07
N ALA A 190 39.03 -17.06 -73.31
CA ALA A 190 39.68 -18.26 -73.88
C ALA A 190 41.24 -18.33 -73.89
N ASN A 191 41.95 -17.37 -73.27
CA ASN A 191 43.40 -17.39 -73.04
C ASN A 191 43.78 -17.61 -71.56
N GLY A 192 42.81 -17.76 -70.66
CA GLY A 192 43.07 -18.06 -69.25
C GLY A 192 43.34 -19.55 -69.01
N THR A 193 44.36 -19.88 -68.20
CA THR A 193 44.49 -21.24 -67.66
C THR A 193 43.31 -21.53 -66.74
N PRO A 194 42.55 -22.62 -66.92
CA PRO A 194 41.44 -22.97 -66.03
C PRO A 194 41.93 -23.12 -64.60
N ARG A 195 41.49 -22.24 -63.69
CA ARG A 195 41.65 -22.46 -62.27
C ARG A 195 40.68 -23.55 -61.86
N SER A 196 41.21 -24.73 -61.50
CA SER A 196 40.45 -25.76 -60.82
C SER A 196 39.80 -25.14 -59.58
N TYR A 197 38.47 -25.15 -59.54
CA TYR A 197 37.74 -24.84 -58.32
C TYR A 197 38.06 -25.94 -57.28
N PRO A 198 38.45 -25.60 -56.03
CA PRO A 198 38.99 -26.56 -55.06
C PRO A 198 37.93 -27.45 -54.38
N GLY A 199 36.70 -27.47 -54.91
CA GLY A 199 35.52 -28.06 -54.27
C GLY A 199 34.94 -27.16 -53.18
N SER A 200 33.61 -27.15 -53.05
CA SER A 200 32.98 -26.54 -51.88
C SER A 200 33.17 -27.48 -50.69
N ARG A 201 33.30 -26.90 -49.49
CA ARG A 201 33.23 -27.65 -48.22
C ARG A 201 31.84 -27.60 -47.59
N LEU A 202 30.89 -26.94 -48.24
CA LEU A 202 29.52 -26.79 -47.77
C LEU A 202 28.63 -27.89 -48.37
N PRO A 203 27.58 -28.35 -47.65
CA PRO A 203 26.58 -29.25 -48.20
C PRO A 203 25.65 -28.48 -49.13
N LEU A 204 26.09 -28.28 -50.38
CA LEU A 204 25.32 -27.57 -51.41
C LEU A 204 24.30 -28.50 -52.06
N THR A 205 23.07 -28.00 -52.24
CA THR A 205 22.10 -28.55 -53.20
C THR A 205 22.15 -27.69 -54.45
N ILE A 206 22.45 -28.29 -55.60
CA ILE A 206 22.58 -27.57 -56.88
C ILE A 206 21.53 -28.10 -57.86
N SER A 207 20.85 -27.18 -58.55
CA SER A 207 19.87 -27.52 -59.60
C SER A 207 20.10 -26.68 -60.85
N ALA A 208 19.96 -27.29 -62.03
CA ALA A 208 20.07 -26.61 -63.32
C ALA A 208 18.74 -26.57 -64.07
N TYR A 209 18.41 -25.39 -64.60
CA TYR A 209 17.27 -25.12 -65.47
C TYR A 209 17.80 -24.61 -66.82
N ALA A 210 17.33 -25.14 -67.95
CA ALA A 210 17.88 -24.80 -69.27
C ALA A 210 16.83 -24.97 -70.38
N ASP A 211 16.93 -24.18 -71.46
CA ASP A 211 15.98 -24.24 -72.59
C ASP A 211 15.99 -25.58 -73.35
N MET A 212 17.03 -26.38 -73.12
CA MET A 212 17.25 -27.70 -73.70
C MET A 212 16.59 -28.84 -72.88
N LEU A 213 16.04 -28.52 -71.70
CA LEU A 213 15.38 -29.46 -70.80
C LEU A 213 13.85 -29.29 -70.91
N SER A 214 13.12 -30.42 -70.95
CA SER A 214 11.65 -30.46 -71.02
C SER A 214 10.96 -30.39 -69.67
N ASP A 215 11.71 -30.58 -68.58
CA ASP A 215 11.20 -30.91 -67.25
C ASP A 215 11.57 -29.82 -66.22
N ASN A 216 11.13 -29.99 -64.97
CA ASN A 216 11.27 -29.03 -63.85
C ASN A 216 12.72 -28.87 -63.31
N GLY A 217 13.72 -28.79 -64.19
CA GLY A 217 15.14 -28.76 -63.86
C GLY A 217 15.73 -30.14 -63.53
N ILE A 218 17.05 -30.18 -63.40
CA ILE A 218 17.82 -31.37 -63.00
C ILE A 218 18.65 -31.08 -61.75
N ALA A 219 18.74 -32.04 -60.84
CA ALA A 219 19.67 -31.97 -59.71
C ALA A 219 21.11 -32.24 -60.20
N ILE A 220 22.07 -31.55 -59.62
CA ILE A 220 23.50 -31.62 -59.93
C ILE A 220 24.29 -31.84 -58.64
N GLN A 221 25.33 -32.67 -58.69
CA GLN A 221 26.09 -33.06 -57.49
C GLN A 221 27.02 -31.96 -56.97
N ASP A 222 27.71 -31.26 -57.87
CA ASP A 222 28.71 -30.24 -57.53
C ASP A 222 28.91 -29.19 -58.66
N PHE A 223 29.74 -28.18 -58.39
CA PHE A 223 30.06 -27.14 -59.37
C PHE A 223 30.92 -27.63 -60.56
N GLU A 224 31.63 -28.76 -60.44
CA GLU A 224 32.36 -29.34 -61.58
C GLU A 224 31.38 -30.00 -62.56
N GLU A 225 30.37 -30.70 -62.06
CA GLU A 225 29.26 -31.22 -62.85
C GLU A 225 28.43 -30.10 -63.48
N ALA A 226 28.17 -29.01 -62.76
CA ALA A 226 27.57 -27.81 -63.35
C ALA A 226 28.44 -27.22 -64.49
N SER A 227 29.77 -27.15 -64.31
CA SER A 227 30.69 -26.69 -65.35
C SER A 227 30.69 -27.62 -66.57
N ARG A 228 30.69 -28.95 -66.36
CA ARG A 228 30.56 -29.96 -67.41
C ARG A 228 29.24 -29.83 -68.17
N PHE A 229 28.12 -29.66 -67.47
CA PHE A 229 26.79 -29.46 -68.06
C PHE A 229 26.74 -28.20 -68.94
N LEU A 230 27.19 -27.05 -68.43
CA LEU A 230 27.24 -25.80 -69.20
C LEU A 230 28.16 -25.92 -70.42
N GLY A 231 29.25 -26.68 -70.32
CA GLY A 231 30.15 -27.01 -71.43
C GLY A 231 29.51 -27.73 -72.60
N LEU A 232 28.38 -28.43 -72.40
CA LEU A 232 27.65 -29.12 -73.47
C LEU A 232 26.68 -28.19 -74.23
N ILE A 233 26.34 -27.02 -73.71
CA ILE A 233 25.35 -26.10 -74.33
C ILE A 233 25.74 -25.72 -75.77
N PRO A 234 27.00 -25.32 -76.08
CA PRO A 234 27.38 -24.94 -77.45
C PRO A 234 27.24 -26.05 -78.48
N ASP A 235 27.33 -27.33 -78.08
CA ASP A 235 27.17 -28.47 -78.99
C ASP A 235 25.71 -28.89 -79.18
N HIS A 236 24.85 -28.69 -78.18
CA HIS A 236 23.40 -28.82 -78.33
C HIS A 236 22.82 -27.69 -79.20
N ILE A 237 23.31 -26.45 -79.06
CA ILE A 237 22.96 -25.31 -79.92
C ILE A 237 23.23 -25.65 -81.40
N LYS A 238 24.37 -26.26 -81.73
CA LYS A 238 24.69 -26.70 -83.10
C LYS A 238 23.68 -27.70 -83.67
N GLN A 239 23.08 -28.53 -82.82
CA GLN A 239 22.10 -29.55 -83.20
C GLN A 239 20.67 -29.00 -83.33
N GLN A 240 20.39 -27.83 -82.74
CA GLN A 240 19.06 -27.22 -82.71
C GLN A 240 18.89 -26.10 -83.74
N ASN A 241 17.73 -26.09 -84.43
CA ASN A 241 17.33 -25.04 -85.38
C ASN A 241 18.45 -24.65 -86.37
N ASN A 242 19.02 -25.64 -87.05
CA ASN A 242 20.15 -25.47 -88.00
C ASN A 242 21.36 -24.70 -87.42
N GLY A 243 21.64 -24.89 -86.13
CA GLY A 243 22.75 -24.25 -85.42
C GLY A 243 22.43 -22.90 -84.80
N LYS A 244 21.18 -22.42 -84.90
CA LYS A 244 20.72 -21.18 -84.25
C LYS A 244 20.42 -21.41 -82.76
N GLY A 245 19.94 -22.59 -82.38
CA GLY A 245 19.42 -22.84 -81.04
C GLY A 245 17.97 -22.39 -80.84
N HIS A 246 17.57 -22.26 -79.58
CA HIS A 246 16.23 -21.92 -79.12
C HIS A 246 15.98 -20.40 -79.17
N PRO A 247 14.73 -19.92 -79.34
CA PRO A 247 14.39 -18.51 -79.17
C PRO A 247 14.62 -18.06 -77.72
N ILE A 248 15.24 -16.88 -77.52
CA ILE A 248 15.45 -16.26 -76.20
C ILE A 248 14.61 -14.99 -76.05
N ILE A 249 14.56 -14.13 -77.08
CA ILE A 249 13.81 -12.86 -77.06
C ILE A 249 13.07 -12.65 -78.38
N TYR A 250 11.82 -12.20 -78.30
CA TYR A 250 10.97 -11.76 -79.40
C TYR A 250 10.84 -10.23 -79.42
N THR A 251 11.01 -9.59 -80.57
CA THR A 251 10.51 -8.21 -80.79
C THR A 251 9.13 -8.27 -81.43
N LEU A 252 8.16 -7.68 -80.74
CA LEU A 252 6.77 -7.59 -81.13
C LEU A 252 6.45 -6.18 -81.64
N VAL A 253 5.83 -6.09 -82.81
CA VAL A 253 5.34 -4.82 -83.39
C VAL A 253 3.82 -4.78 -83.28
N PRO A 254 3.21 -3.71 -82.73
CA PRO A 254 1.75 -3.56 -82.71
C PRO A 254 1.19 -3.57 -84.13
N ILE A 255 0.14 -4.35 -84.38
CA ILE A 255 -0.45 -4.51 -85.72
C ILE A 255 -0.94 -3.16 -86.28
N ALA A 256 -1.37 -2.24 -85.41
CA ALA A 256 -1.74 -0.87 -85.78
C ALA A 256 -0.59 -0.02 -86.37
N MET A 257 0.68 -0.43 -86.19
CA MET A 257 1.85 0.21 -86.81
C MET A 257 2.20 -0.37 -88.18
N LEU A 258 1.73 -1.57 -88.53
CA LEU A 258 2.08 -2.22 -89.81
C LEU A 258 1.67 -1.42 -91.06
N PRO A 259 0.55 -0.66 -91.10
CA PRO A 259 0.22 0.23 -92.23
C PRO A 259 1.25 1.33 -92.52
N LEU A 260 2.19 1.61 -91.60
CA LEU A 260 3.29 2.57 -91.82
C LEU A 260 4.42 1.98 -92.70
N PHE A 261 4.48 0.65 -92.82
CA PHE A 261 5.56 -0.07 -93.51
C PHE A 261 5.05 -0.96 -94.67
N LEU A 262 3.86 -1.56 -94.49
CA LEU A 262 3.24 -2.51 -95.41
C LEU A 262 1.90 -1.98 -95.95
N PRO A 263 1.55 -2.26 -97.22
CA PRO A 263 0.31 -1.78 -97.84
C PRO A 263 -0.91 -2.61 -97.40
N ILE A 264 -1.24 -2.58 -96.11
CA ILE A 264 -2.36 -3.32 -95.52
C ILE A 264 -3.37 -2.41 -94.82
N THR A 265 -4.65 -2.75 -94.92
CA THR A 265 -5.72 -2.15 -94.13
C THR A 265 -5.94 -2.95 -92.85
N VAL A 266 -5.82 -2.27 -91.71
CA VAL A 266 -6.03 -2.86 -90.37
C VAL A 266 -7.31 -2.26 -89.79
N ASN A 267 -8.17 -3.11 -89.23
CA ASN A 267 -9.26 -2.67 -88.38
C ASN A 267 -8.66 -2.21 -87.04
N SER A 268 -8.49 -0.90 -86.85
CA SER A 268 -8.03 -0.34 -85.57
C SER A 268 -9.04 -0.61 -84.46
N GLY A 269 -8.82 -1.69 -83.70
CA GLY A 269 -9.56 -1.99 -82.49
C GLY A 269 -9.48 -0.83 -81.49
N SER A 270 -10.49 -0.73 -80.62
CA SER A 270 -10.60 0.33 -79.61
C SER A 270 -9.33 0.42 -78.74
N ASN A 271 -8.73 1.62 -78.68
CA ASN A 271 -7.61 1.91 -77.79
C ASN A 271 -8.11 1.98 -76.33
N TYR A 272 -8.24 0.83 -75.69
CA TYR A 272 -8.41 0.75 -74.23
C TYR A 272 -7.12 1.19 -73.53
N PRO A 273 -7.19 1.91 -72.39
CA PRO A 273 -6.00 2.28 -71.64
C PRO A 273 -5.34 1.02 -71.05
N PRO A 274 -4.02 0.82 -71.25
CA PRO A 274 -3.32 -0.30 -70.62
C PRO A 274 -3.31 -0.14 -69.08
N PRO A 275 -3.16 -1.25 -68.32
CA PRO A 275 -2.94 -1.17 -66.88
C PRO A 275 -1.67 -0.35 -66.56
N SER A 276 -1.69 0.42 -65.46
CA SER A 276 -0.49 1.18 -65.07
C SER A 276 0.67 0.25 -64.72
N VAL A 277 1.88 0.60 -65.18
CA VAL A 277 3.13 -0.08 -64.83
C VAL A 277 3.30 -0.13 -63.31
N ASP A 278 2.92 0.93 -62.59
CA ASP A 278 2.98 0.98 -61.12
C ASP A 278 2.08 -0.07 -60.46
N CYS A 279 0.92 -0.36 -61.06
CA CYS A 279 -0.04 -1.35 -60.55
C CYS A 279 0.49 -2.78 -60.76
N LEU A 280 1.11 -3.03 -61.92
CA LEU A 280 1.75 -4.30 -62.24
C LEU A 280 2.98 -4.54 -61.34
N GLN A 281 3.80 -3.50 -61.12
CA GLN A 281 4.94 -3.58 -60.21
C GLN A 281 4.53 -3.70 -58.74
N GLN A 282 3.41 -3.09 -58.33
CA GLN A 282 2.85 -3.29 -56.99
C GLN A 282 2.35 -4.73 -56.77
N PHE A 283 1.84 -5.41 -57.80
CA PHE A 283 1.50 -6.83 -57.73
C PHE A 283 2.73 -7.72 -57.52
N VAL A 284 3.83 -7.47 -58.26
CA VAL A 284 5.13 -8.15 -58.02
C VAL A 284 5.63 -7.89 -56.59
N THR A 285 5.64 -6.63 -56.17
CA THR A 285 6.09 -6.21 -54.82
C THR A 285 5.25 -6.84 -53.70
N LEU A 286 3.94 -7.00 -53.91
CA LEU A 286 3.08 -7.72 -52.97
C LEU A 286 3.44 -9.21 -52.89
N PHE A 287 3.75 -9.86 -54.01
CA PHE A 287 4.20 -11.26 -54.00
C PHE A 287 5.57 -11.45 -53.33
N ASP A 288 6.47 -10.47 -53.41
CA ASP A 288 7.72 -10.46 -52.65
C ASP A 288 7.49 -10.34 -51.13
N GLN A 289 6.62 -9.42 -50.70
CA GLN A 289 6.22 -9.28 -49.28
C GLN A 289 5.52 -10.54 -48.75
N LEU A 290 4.73 -11.20 -49.58
CA LEU A 290 4.09 -12.47 -49.25
C LEU A 290 5.13 -13.60 -49.15
N ALA A 291 6.07 -13.71 -50.10
CA ALA A 291 7.14 -14.70 -50.04
C ALA A 291 8.01 -14.55 -48.77
N GLU A 292 8.33 -13.31 -48.37
CA GLU A 292 9.05 -13.08 -47.11
C GLU A 292 8.22 -13.49 -45.89
N SER A 293 6.94 -13.11 -45.86
CA SER A 293 6.01 -13.47 -44.78
C SER A 293 5.85 -14.99 -44.64
N GLN A 294 5.77 -15.69 -45.78
CA GLN A 294 5.71 -17.15 -45.84
C GLN A 294 7.00 -17.80 -45.32
N ARG A 295 8.19 -17.31 -45.73
CA ARG A 295 9.47 -17.81 -45.18
C ARG A 295 9.53 -17.68 -43.67
N ARG A 296 9.13 -16.52 -43.12
CA ARG A 296 9.07 -16.27 -41.67
C ARG A 296 8.10 -17.22 -40.96
N MET A 297 6.95 -17.51 -41.56
CA MET A 297 5.99 -18.49 -41.03
C MET A 297 6.54 -19.93 -41.04
N ASN A 298 7.21 -20.36 -42.13
CA ASN A 298 7.82 -21.70 -42.23
C ASN A 298 8.99 -21.88 -41.23
N ASP A 299 9.81 -20.85 -41.06
CA ASP A 299 10.87 -20.81 -40.03
C ASP A 299 10.26 -20.90 -38.61
N TYR A 300 9.09 -20.30 -38.39
CA TYR A 300 8.39 -20.35 -37.12
C TYR A 300 7.66 -21.67 -36.88
N GLU A 301 7.04 -22.29 -37.88
CA GLU A 301 6.52 -23.66 -37.78
C GLU A 301 7.65 -24.64 -37.40
N SER A 302 8.83 -24.46 -38.00
CA SER A 302 10.04 -25.23 -37.66
C SER A 302 10.56 -24.97 -36.23
N TYR A 303 10.26 -23.81 -35.63
CA TYR A 303 10.53 -23.50 -34.22
C TYR A 303 9.45 -24.08 -33.29
N VAL A 304 8.17 -23.93 -33.66
CA VAL A 304 7.00 -24.44 -32.91
C VAL A 304 7.00 -25.97 -32.85
N ALA A 305 7.38 -26.66 -33.94
CA ALA A 305 7.53 -28.11 -33.98
C ALA A 305 8.62 -28.60 -33.01
N ARG A 306 9.77 -27.92 -32.96
CA ARG A 306 10.86 -28.22 -32.00
C ARG A 306 10.46 -27.95 -30.56
N ASN A 307 9.70 -26.88 -30.31
CA ASN A 307 9.32 -26.42 -28.97
C ASN A 307 7.89 -26.80 -28.55
N LYS A 308 7.28 -27.82 -29.19
CA LYS A 308 5.87 -28.19 -28.99
C LYS A 308 5.51 -28.52 -27.52
N LEU A 309 6.47 -28.99 -26.73
CA LEU A 309 6.28 -29.31 -25.30
C LEU A 309 6.18 -28.06 -24.39
N TYR A 310 6.50 -26.88 -24.92
CA TYR A 310 6.55 -25.59 -24.20
C TYR A 310 5.48 -24.60 -24.68
N LEU A 311 4.56 -25.04 -25.57
CA LEU A 311 3.61 -24.18 -26.28
C LEU A 311 2.17 -24.70 -26.14
N PRO A 312 1.16 -23.81 -26.13
CA PRO A 312 -0.24 -24.22 -26.15
C PRO A 312 -0.57 -24.96 -27.45
N GLU A 313 -1.29 -26.08 -27.37
CA GLU A 313 -1.72 -26.82 -28.57
C GLU A 313 -2.60 -25.95 -29.50
N ALA A 314 -3.37 -25.03 -28.92
CA ALA A 314 -4.14 -24.03 -29.67
C ALA A 314 -3.25 -23.12 -30.54
N HIS A 315 -2.06 -22.74 -30.06
CA HIS A 315 -1.10 -21.95 -30.83
C HIS A 315 -0.41 -22.78 -31.92
N VAL A 316 -0.08 -24.05 -31.63
CA VAL A 316 0.46 -24.98 -32.63
C VAL A 316 -0.52 -25.13 -33.80
N ARG A 317 -1.82 -25.28 -33.51
CA ARG A 317 -2.89 -25.33 -34.54
C ARG A 317 -3.02 -24.00 -35.28
N LEU A 318 -3.07 -22.87 -34.56
CA LEU A 318 -3.14 -21.53 -35.14
C LEU A 318 -2.03 -21.26 -36.18
N VAL A 319 -0.79 -21.70 -35.92
CA VAL A 319 0.33 -21.52 -36.85
C VAL A 319 0.14 -22.33 -38.15
N SER A 320 -0.25 -23.61 -38.05
CA SER A 320 -0.51 -24.43 -39.25
C SER A 320 -1.77 -23.98 -40.00
N ASP A 321 -2.85 -23.59 -39.30
CA ASP A 321 -4.06 -23.01 -39.89
C ASP A 321 -3.74 -21.70 -40.63
N ARG A 322 -2.84 -20.87 -40.06
CA ARG A 322 -2.35 -19.63 -40.69
C ARG A 322 -1.56 -19.90 -41.97
N ILE A 323 -0.71 -20.93 -42.00
CA ILE A 323 0.04 -21.33 -43.20
C ILE A 323 -0.90 -21.89 -44.29
N ALA A 324 -1.90 -22.70 -43.91
CA ALA A 324 -2.92 -23.17 -44.84
C ALA A 324 -3.74 -22.00 -45.44
N SER A 325 -4.15 -21.04 -44.60
CA SER A 325 -4.81 -19.82 -45.04
C SER A 325 -3.95 -18.98 -45.99
N PHE A 326 -2.64 -18.89 -45.72
CA PHE A 326 -1.68 -18.15 -46.54
C PHE A 326 -1.63 -18.69 -47.99
N LEU A 327 -1.53 -20.02 -48.14
CA LEU A 327 -1.51 -20.69 -49.44
C LEU A 327 -2.83 -20.53 -50.20
N ALA A 328 -3.96 -20.63 -49.50
CA ALA A 328 -5.30 -20.43 -50.07
C ALA A 328 -5.48 -18.97 -50.55
N ALA A 329 -5.10 -17.99 -49.74
CA ALA A 329 -5.18 -16.57 -50.07
C ALA A 329 -4.28 -16.19 -51.25
N GLN A 330 -3.03 -16.67 -51.28
CA GLN A 330 -2.12 -16.46 -52.41
C GLN A 330 -2.68 -17.06 -53.72
N THR A 331 -3.24 -18.28 -53.66
CA THR A 331 -3.83 -18.94 -54.83
C THR A 331 -5.08 -18.22 -55.33
N LYS A 332 -5.96 -17.78 -54.42
CA LYS A 332 -7.12 -16.94 -54.74
C LYS A 332 -6.66 -15.66 -55.45
N LEU A 333 -5.72 -14.92 -54.85
CA LEU A 333 -5.20 -13.66 -55.39
C LEU A 333 -4.61 -13.83 -56.80
N ARG A 334 -3.86 -14.91 -57.07
CA ARG A 334 -3.40 -15.23 -58.43
C ARG A 334 -4.57 -15.34 -59.42
N SER A 335 -5.57 -16.14 -59.08
CA SER A 335 -6.72 -16.42 -59.96
C SER A 335 -7.62 -15.20 -60.22
N ASP A 336 -7.89 -14.39 -59.19
CA ASP A 336 -8.68 -13.17 -59.31
C ASP A 336 -7.93 -12.07 -60.07
N TYR A 337 -6.62 -11.92 -59.83
CA TYR A 337 -5.80 -10.96 -60.56
C TYR A 337 -5.64 -11.35 -62.03
N ALA A 338 -5.43 -12.64 -62.35
CA ALA A 338 -5.40 -13.13 -63.74
C ALA A 338 -6.68 -12.75 -64.51
N ARG A 339 -7.83 -13.05 -63.91
CA ARG A 339 -9.16 -12.79 -64.46
C ARG A 339 -9.41 -11.29 -64.71
N VAL A 340 -9.10 -10.43 -63.74
CA VAL A 340 -9.27 -8.99 -63.89
C VAL A 340 -8.24 -8.38 -64.85
N LEU A 341 -6.99 -8.86 -64.88
CA LEU A 341 -5.96 -8.40 -65.82
C LEU A 341 -6.36 -8.69 -67.29
N GLN A 342 -6.87 -9.89 -67.57
CA GLN A 342 -7.40 -10.25 -68.89
C GLN A 342 -8.62 -9.39 -69.28
N ASN A 343 -9.54 -9.12 -68.34
CA ASN A 343 -10.68 -8.23 -68.58
C ASN A 343 -10.24 -6.79 -68.89
N VAL A 344 -9.33 -6.22 -68.09
CA VAL A 344 -8.81 -4.85 -68.28
C VAL A 344 -8.12 -4.69 -69.63
N ARG A 345 -7.22 -5.63 -69.98
CA ARG A 345 -6.56 -5.62 -71.30
C ARG A 345 -7.54 -5.80 -72.47
N SER A 346 -8.68 -6.45 -72.23
CA SER A 346 -9.75 -6.65 -73.23
C SER A 346 -10.78 -5.51 -73.27
N GLY A 347 -10.65 -4.49 -72.41
CA GLY A 347 -11.62 -3.40 -72.31
C GLY A 347 -12.94 -3.74 -71.63
N LEU A 348 -12.99 -4.86 -70.89
CA LEU A 348 -14.16 -5.35 -70.16
C LEU A 348 -14.23 -4.87 -68.70
N ASP A 349 -13.11 -4.38 -68.15
CA ASP A 349 -12.99 -3.83 -66.80
C ASP A 349 -12.13 -2.54 -66.82
N GLU A 350 -12.34 -1.66 -65.84
CA GLU A 350 -11.49 -0.47 -65.67
C GLU A 350 -10.16 -0.81 -64.96
N PRO A 351 -9.03 -0.18 -65.33
CA PRO A 351 -7.73 -0.39 -64.66
C PRO A 351 -7.73 -0.15 -63.14
N ALA A 352 -8.68 0.63 -62.61
CA ALA A 352 -8.86 0.83 -61.17
C ALA A 352 -9.12 -0.49 -60.41
N ARG A 353 -9.82 -1.45 -61.04
CA ARG A 353 -10.24 -2.71 -60.41
C ARG A 353 -9.06 -3.60 -59.99
N LEU A 354 -7.91 -3.45 -60.63
CA LEU A 354 -6.64 -4.10 -60.22
C LEU A 354 -6.09 -3.53 -58.92
N TRP A 355 -6.21 -2.22 -58.70
CA TRP A 355 -5.81 -1.59 -57.43
C TRP A 355 -6.73 -1.99 -56.27
N ASP A 356 -8.01 -2.23 -56.53
CA ASP A 356 -8.96 -2.64 -55.49
C ASP A 356 -8.66 -4.07 -55.01
N LEU A 357 -8.28 -4.99 -55.90
CA LEU A 357 -7.77 -6.31 -55.53
C LEU A 357 -6.51 -6.22 -54.67
N LEU A 358 -5.54 -5.36 -55.04
CA LEU A 358 -4.29 -5.15 -54.30
C LEU A 358 -4.49 -4.50 -52.91
N LYS A 359 -5.64 -3.87 -52.67
CA LYS A 359 -6.03 -3.25 -51.38
C LYS A 359 -6.98 -4.11 -50.55
N SER A 360 -7.33 -5.31 -51.02
CA SER A 360 -8.33 -6.16 -50.36
C SER A 360 -7.90 -6.61 -48.95
N SER A 361 -8.87 -6.61 -48.04
CA SER A 361 -8.69 -7.03 -46.64
C SER A 361 -8.37 -8.52 -46.47
N ASP A 362 -8.63 -9.34 -47.49
CA ASP A 362 -8.40 -10.79 -47.50
C ASP A 362 -6.92 -11.16 -47.24
N MET A 363 -6.00 -10.20 -47.44
CA MET A 363 -4.56 -10.37 -47.22
C MET A 363 -4.06 -9.78 -45.89
N GLU A 364 -4.93 -9.22 -45.02
CA GLU A 364 -4.54 -8.59 -43.75
C GLU A 364 -3.70 -9.54 -42.87
N ASP A 365 -4.17 -10.78 -42.77
CA ASP A 365 -3.57 -11.88 -42.02
C ASP A 365 -2.21 -12.34 -42.57
N CYS A 366 -1.89 -11.98 -43.81
CA CYS A 366 -0.65 -12.34 -44.51
C CYS A 366 0.41 -11.23 -44.48
N LYS A 367 0.12 -10.07 -43.86
CA LYS A 367 1.06 -8.93 -43.83
C LYS A 367 2.28 -9.21 -42.95
N PRO A 368 3.48 -8.67 -43.30
CA PRO A 368 4.70 -8.88 -42.53
C PRO A 368 4.63 -8.51 -41.05
N GLN A 369 3.80 -7.53 -40.67
CA GLN A 369 3.57 -7.15 -39.28
C GLN A 369 2.74 -8.20 -38.52
N SER A 370 1.62 -8.66 -39.10
CA SER A 370 0.78 -9.71 -38.48
C SER A 370 1.57 -11.01 -38.24
N VAL A 371 2.42 -11.39 -39.21
CA VAL A 371 3.35 -12.51 -39.05
C VAL A 371 4.38 -12.24 -37.95
N LYS A 372 4.96 -11.03 -37.88
CA LYS A 372 5.90 -10.66 -36.82
C LYS A 372 5.26 -10.78 -35.43
N ASP A 373 4.07 -10.24 -35.24
CA ASP A 373 3.36 -10.25 -33.95
C ASP A 373 3.10 -11.69 -33.47
N LEU A 374 2.65 -12.58 -34.38
CA LEU A 374 2.42 -14.00 -34.08
C LEU A 374 3.72 -14.77 -33.74
N VAL A 375 4.83 -14.43 -34.40
CA VAL A 375 6.17 -15.01 -34.17
C VAL A 375 6.74 -14.57 -32.82
N GLU A 376 6.49 -13.32 -32.41
CA GLU A 376 7.02 -12.77 -31.15
C GLU A 376 6.19 -13.19 -29.92
N THR A 377 4.88 -13.41 -30.08
CA THR A 377 3.89 -13.67 -29.01
C THR A 377 4.37 -14.60 -27.87
N HIS A 378 4.94 -15.76 -28.17
CA HIS A 378 5.42 -16.72 -27.14
C HIS A 378 6.95 -16.84 -27.05
N ARG A 379 7.70 -16.05 -27.85
CA ARG A 379 9.13 -16.31 -28.09
C ARG A 379 9.99 -16.12 -26.84
N GLN A 380 9.84 -15.00 -26.15
CA GLN A 380 10.57 -14.71 -24.90
C GLN A 380 10.35 -15.80 -23.84
N LYS A 381 9.13 -16.36 -23.76
CA LYS A 381 8.78 -17.41 -22.79
C LYS A 381 9.47 -18.73 -23.13
N VAL A 382 9.38 -19.17 -24.39
CA VAL A 382 10.00 -20.42 -24.85
C VAL A 382 11.52 -20.37 -24.85
N ASP A 383 12.13 -19.23 -25.22
CA ASP A 383 13.59 -19.06 -25.19
C ASP A 383 14.11 -19.15 -23.74
N PHE A 384 13.42 -18.52 -22.77
CA PHE A 384 13.73 -18.67 -21.33
C PHE A 384 13.55 -20.10 -20.80
N ILE A 385 12.42 -20.76 -21.14
CA ILE A 385 12.18 -22.16 -20.76
C ILE A 385 13.31 -23.06 -21.26
N THR A 386 13.71 -22.89 -22.52
CA THR A 386 14.77 -23.67 -23.16
C THR A 386 16.11 -23.46 -22.47
N GLU A 387 16.47 -22.21 -22.13
CA GLU A 387 17.70 -21.87 -21.41
C GLU A 387 17.75 -22.52 -20.00
N MET A 388 16.66 -22.42 -19.23
CA MET A 388 16.59 -23.00 -17.89
C MET A 388 16.57 -24.54 -17.90
N VAL A 389 15.91 -25.16 -18.89
CA VAL A 389 15.93 -26.63 -19.07
C VAL A 389 17.32 -27.13 -19.49
N LEU A 390 18.03 -26.39 -20.36
CA LEU A 390 19.43 -26.69 -20.70
C LEU A 390 20.38 -26.53 -19.50
N ALA A 391 20.06 -25.64 -18.56
CA ALA A 391 20.77 -25.51 -17.29
C ALA A 391 20.38 -26.56 -16.23
N GLY A 392 19.43 -27.47 -16.53
CA GLY A 392 19.06 -28.61 -15.68
C GLY A 392 17.74 -28.48 -14.92
N ALA A 393 16.98 -27.39 -15.10
CA ALA A 393 15.67 -27.24 -14.45
C ALA A 393 14.57 -28.10 -15.13
N THR A 394 13.60 -28.56 -14.35
CA THR A 394 12.45 -29.31 -14.88
C THR A 394 11.29 -28.37 -15.23
N TYR A 395 10.92 -28.28 -16.52
CA TYR A 395 9.72 -27.56 -16.95
C TYR A 395 8.44 -28.32 -16.57
N ILE A 396 7.43 -27.59 -16.09
CA ILE A 396 6.10 -28.11 -15.71
C ILE A 396 5.03 -27.18 -16.29
N GLY A 397 4.37 -27.63 -17.36
CA GLY A 397 3.36 -26.84 -18.08
C GLY A 397 2.70 -27.63 -19.20
N TYR A 398 2.87 -27.21 -20.45
CA TYR A 398 2.29 -27.86 -21.63
C TYR A 398 2.81 -29.29 -21.89
N ASN A 399 3.83 -29.74 -21.16
CA ASN A 399 4.36 -31.11 -21.17
C ASN A 399 3.57 -32.11 -20.31
N HIS A 400 2.43 -31.71 -19.74
CA HIS A 400 1.52 -32.55 -18.92
C HIS A 400 2.10 -33.11 -17.61
N LEU A 401 3.20 -32.55 -17.09
CA LEU A 401 3.69 -32.88 -15.74
C LEU A 401 2.82 -32.21 -14.66
N ASP A 402 2.60 -32.91 -13.54
CA ASP A 402 1.90 -32.35 -12.37
C ASP A 402 2.88 -31.91 -11.28
N GLU A 403 2.74 -30.66 -10.89
CA GLU A 403 3.53 -29.96 -9.87
C GLU A 403 3.53 -30.67 -8.50
N LYS A 404 2.40 -31.20 -8.04
CA LYS A 404 2.31 -31.89 -6.75
C LYS A 404 2.96 -33.26 -6.82
N ILE A 405 2.84 -33.96 -7.96
CA ILE A 405 3.53 -35.22 -8.18
C ILE A 405 5.04 -35.01 -8.12
N GLU A 406 5.59 -34.03 -8.84
CA GLU A 406 7.04 -33.78 -8.82
C GLU A 406 7.55 -33.35 -7.44
N ILE A 407 6.88 -32.40 -6.76
CA ILE A 407 7.23 -31.99 -5.38
C ILE A 407 7.26 -33.20 -4.43
N SER A 408 6.32 -34.15 -4.58
CA SER A 408 6.25 -35.33 -3.70
C SER A 408 7.40 -36.32 -3.89
N ARG A 409 8.04 -36.35 -5.06
CA ARG A 409 9.19 -37.23 -5.33
C ARG A 409 10.44 -36.78 -4.55
N TYR A 410 10.71 -35.48 -4.52
CA TYR A 410 11.91 -34.88 -3.93
C TYR A 410 11.76 -34.48 -2.46
N HIS A 411 10.94 -35.20 -1.70
CA HIS A 411 10.59 -34.92 -0.29
C HIS A 411 11.74 -35.01 0.74
N LYS A 412 13.00 -35.14 0.31
CA LYS A 412 14.22 -35.17 1.16
C LYS A 412 15.28 -34.15 0.74
N ASP A 413 15.07 -33.48 -0.39
CA ASP A 413 15.98 -32.54 -1.02
C ASP A 413 15.32 -31.14 -0.97
N ASP A 414 16.09 -30.06 -1.14
CA ASP A 414 15.51 -28.70 -1.15
C ASP A 414 14.89 -28.40 -2.52
N VAL A 415 13.58 -28.11 -2.54
CA VAL A 415 12.81 -27.94 -3.77
C VAL A 415 12.59 -26.46 -4.06
N TYR A 416 13.03 -25.99 -5.22
CA TYR A 416 12.87 -24.62 -5.69
C TYR A 416 11.93 -24.58 -6.89
N ILE A 417 10.95 -23.67 -6.85
CA ILE A 417 9.89 -23.57 -7.86
C ILE A 417 9.80 -22.13 -8.37
N PHE A 418 10.24 -21.89 -9.59
CA PHE A 418 10.01 -20.63 -10.28
C PHE A 418 8.63 -20.62 -10.92
N SER A 419 7.73 -19.74 -10.47
CA SER A 419 6.41 -19.55 -11.06
C SER A 419 6.41 -18.33 -11.98
N PHE A 420 5.92 -18.49 -13.21
CA PHE A 420 5.90 -17.43 -14.22
C PHE A 420 4.71 -17.57 -15.18
N ASN A 421 4.30 -16.46 -15.77
CA ASN A 421 3.37 -16.41 -16.90
C ASN A 421 3.72 -15.25 -17.85
N GLU A 422 3.03 -15.16 -18.98
CA GLU A 422 3.33 -14.18 -20.04
C GLU A 422 3.13 -12.72 -19.61
N THR A 423 2.30 -12.45 -18.60
CA THR A 423 2.16 -11.11 -18.00
C THR A 423 3.30 -10.80 -17.04
N SER A 424 3.72 -11.77 -16.23
CA SER A 424 4.71 -11.57 -15.16
C SER A 424 6.15 -11.50 -15.67
N MET A 425 6.44 -12.04 -16.87
CA MET A 425 7.75 -11.95 -17.53
C MET A 425 8.05 -10.58 -18.17
N LYS A 426 7.12 -9.61 -18.07
CA LYS A 426 7.27 -8.28 -18.68
C LYS A 426 8.12 -7.30 -17.87
N ASP A 427 8.41 -7.59 -16.60
CA ASP A 427 9.44 -6.86 -15.84
C ASP A 427 10.80 -7.56 -16.01
N PRO A 428 11.76 -6.97 -16.75
CA PRO A 428 13.06 -7.58 -16.97
C PRO A 428 13.90 -7.63 -15.68
N LYS A 429 13.74 -6.70 -14.73
CA LYS A 429 14.54 -6.70 -13.49
C LYS A 429 14.17 -7.88 -12.59
N ILE A 430 12.88 -8.16 -12.47
CA ILE A 430 12.39 -9.29 -11.67
C ILE A 430 12.73 -10.62 -12.38
N LEU A 431 12.62 -10.66 -13.71
CA LEU A 431 12.98 -11.83 -14.50
C LEU A 431 14.49 -12.14 -14.44
N ASP A 432 15.36 -11.15 -14.71
CA ASP A 432 16.81 -11.33 -14.69
C ASP A 432 17.34 -11.66 -13.29
N GLY A 433 16.78 -11.04 -12.24
CA GLY A 433 17.12 -11.36 -10.85
C GLY A 433 16.76 -12.80 -10.47
N ASN A 434 15.57 -13.27 -10.85
CA ASN A 434 15.19 -14.67 -10.64
C ASN A 434 16.02 -15.62 -11.52
N LYS A 435 16.30 -15.26 -12.77
CA LYS A 435 17.15 -16.03 -13.68
C LYS A 435 18.55 -16.24 -13.11
N GLN A 436 19.20 -15.19 -12.60
CA GLN A 436 20.50 -15.31 -11.94
C GLN A 436 20.40 -16.22 -10.70
N LEU A 437 19.39 -16.02 -9.84
CA LEU A 437 19.16 -16.84 -8.66
C LEU A 437 18.99 -18.33 -9.00
N LEU A 438 18.24 -18.66 -10.05
CA LEU A 438 18.03 -20.04 -10.51
C LEU A 438 19.32 -20.66 -11.07
N LEU A 439 20.08 -19.91 -11.86
CA LEU A 439 21.38 -20.36 -12.38
C LEU A 439 22.39 -20.61 -11.26
N GLU A 440 22.43 -19.77 -10.23
CA GLU A 440 23.26 -20.01 -9.03
C GLU A 440 22.85 -21.30 -8.29
N ILE A 441 21.55 -21.55 -8.12
CA ILE A 441 21.02 -22.77 -7.45
C ILE A 441 21.27 -24.04 -8.29
N LEU A 442 21.21 -23.95 -9.61
CA LEU A 442 21.50 -25.06 -10.54
C LEU A 442 23.01 -25.39 -10.61
N GLN A 443 23.87 -24.40 -10.40
CA GLN A 443 25.32 -24.56 -10.41
C GLN A 443 25.88 -24.97 -9.03
N ASP A 444 25.13 -24.80 -7.94
CA ASP A 444 25.54 -25.27 -6.61
C ASP A 444 25.44 -26.80 -6.49
N HIS A 445 26.58 -27.47 -6.60
CA HIS A 445 26.70 -28.92 -6.43
C HIS A 445 26.97 -29.34 -4.96
N SER A 446 26.98 -28.41 -4.00
CA SER A 446 27.25 -28.71 -2.58
C SER A 446 26.04 -29.29 -1.84
N HIS A 447 24.83 -29.01 -2.34
CA HIS A 447 23.57 -29.48 -1.78
C HIS A 447 22.75 -30.25 -2.83
N ARG A 448 21.88 -31.15 -2.38
CA ARG A 448 20.84 -31.70 -3.26
C ARG A 448 19.67 -30.73 -3.32
N SER A 449 19.64 -29.97 -4.41
CA SER A 449 18.52 -29.14 -4.83
C SER A 449 17.75 -29.83 -5.96
N TYR A 450 16.44 -29.61 -6.02
CA TYR A 450 15.62 -29.89 -7.20
C TYR A 450 14.96 -28.59 -7.65
N VAL A 451 15.15 -28.22 -8.91
CA VAL A 451 14.69 -26.95 -9.47
C VAL A 451 13.65 -27.22 -10.55
N ALA A 452 12.45 -26.67 -10.37
CA ALA A 452 11.37 -26.70 -11.34
C ALA A 452 10.98 -25.29 -11.79
N ILE A 453 10.60 -25.15 -13.05
CA ILE A 453 10.01 -23.93 -13.62
C ILE A 453 8.56 -24.25 -14.02
N VAL A 454 7.61 -23.46 -13.53
CA VAL A 454 6.17 -23.74 -13.62
C VAL A 454 5.47 -22.65 -14.42
N ASP A 455 4.99 -23.04 -15.60
CA ASP A 455 4.19 -22.22 -16.49
C ASP A 455 2.76 -22.12 -15.94
N TYR A 456 2.33 -20.90 -15.59
CA TYR A 456 0.99 -20.65 -15.06
C TYR A 456 -0.05 -20.42 -16.16
N ASP A 457 0.35 -20.03 -17.38
CA ASP A 457 -0.55 -19.93 -18.53
C ASP A 457 -1.07 -21.33 -18.90
N ALA A 458 -0.17 -22.33 -18.90
CA ALA A 458 -0.50 -23.75 -19.09
C ALA A 458 -1.49 -24.31 -18.06
N LYS A 459 -1.70 -23.61 -16.93
CA LYS A 459 -2.58 -24.00 -15.84
C LYS A 459 -3.81 -23.10 -15.70
N GLY A 460 -3.99 -22.12 -16.59
CA GLY A 460 -5.07 -21.14 -16.52
C GLY A 460 -5.05 -20.29 -15.25
N LYS A 461 -3.86 -20.05 -14.67
CA LYS A 461 -3.68 -19.23 -13.46
C LYS A 461 -3.10 -17.86 -13.83
N SER A 462 -3.64 -16.80 -13.25
CA SER A 462 -2.98 -15.49 -13.28
C SER A 462 -1.86 -15.41 -12.24
N LEU A 463 -0.81 -14.67 -12.55
CA LEU A 463 0.30 -14.35 -11.65
C LEU A 463 0.73 -12.89 -11.90
N GLU A 464 0.85 -12.10 -10.83
CA GLU A 464 1.17 -10.67 -10.95
C GLU A 464 2.67 -10.41 -11.19
N ALA A 465 3.56 -11.21 -10.58
CA ALA A 465 5.01 -11.09 -10.69
C ALA A 465 5.70 -12.47 -10.66
N CYS A 466 6.80 -12.61 -11.41
CA CYS A 466 7.63 -13.82 -11.42
C CYS A 466 8.32 -14.02 -10.07
N ARG A 467 8.29 -15.23 -9.51
CA ARG A 467 8.92 -15.51 -8.21
C ARG A 467 9.47 -16.93 -8.08
N THR A 468 10.55 -17.07 -7.30
CA THR A 468 11.13 -18.37 -6.94
C THR A 468 10.74 -18.74 -5.51
N SER A 469 9.86 -19.72 -5.33
CA SER A 469 9.44 -20.22 -4.01
C SER A 469 10.30 -21.42 -3.58
N GLN A 470 10.64 -21.53 -2.29
CA GLN A 470 11.39 -22.66 -1.71
C GLN A 470 10.48 -23.55 -0.85
N TYR A 471 10.59 -24.87 -1.04
CA TYR A 471 9.87 -25.91 -0.31
C TYR A 471 10.83 -26.92 0.34
N ARG A 472 10.48 -27.36 1.56
CA ARG A 472 11.17 -28.42 2.31
C ARG A 472 10.14 -29.30 3.01
N ASP A 473 10.33 -30.62 3.02
CA ASP A 473 9.35 -31.61 3.51
C ASP A 473 7.93 -31.41 2.91
N GLY A 474 7.85 -30.94 1.65
CA GLY A 474 6.58 -30.63 0.97
C GLY A 474 5.85 -29.38 1.48
N LYS A 475 6.49 -28.53 2.30
CA LYS A 475 5.94 -27.26 2.81
C LYS A 475 6.72 -26.06 2.30
N GLU A 476 6.01 -25.00 1.97
CA GLU A 476 6.57 -23.70 1.58
C GLU A 476 7.32 -23.09 2.77
N VAL A 477 8.61 -22.79 2.58
CA VAL A 477 9.51 -22.15 3.56
C VAL A 477 9.59 -20.65 3.28
N THR A 478 9.73 -20.30 1.99
CA THR A 478 9.90 -18.94 1.48
C THR A 478 9.09 -18.78 0.20
N GLY A 479 8.15 -17.84 0.16
CA GLY A 479 7.28 -17.61 -1.00
C GLY A 479 7.98 -16.91 -2.17
N ASP A 480 8.93 -16.02 -1.89
CA ASP A 480 9.82 -15.40 -2.87
C ASP A 480 11.25 -15.32 -2.32
N MET A 481 12.16 -16.09 -2.92
CA MET A 481 13.57 -16.18 -2.57
C MET A 481 14.39 -14.99 -3.09
N LEU A 482 13.96 -14.29 -4.15
CA LEU A 482 14.64 -13.09 -4.64
C LEU A 482 14.31 -11.90 -3.73
N GLU A 483 13.03 -11.68 -3.43
CA GLU A 483 12.59 -10.66 -2.46
C GLU A 483 13.27 -10.91 -1.10
N HIS A 484 13.26 -12.17 -0.63
CA HIS A 484 13.92 -12.54 0.62
C HIS A 484 15.43 -12.29 0.58
N ARG A 485 16.14 -12.66 -0.50
CA ARG A 485 17.59 -12.46 -0.62
C ARG A 485 17.97 -10.98 -0.72
N LEU A 486 17.18 -10.16 -1.41
CA LEU A 486 17.37 -8.70 -1.45
C LEU A 486 17.14 -8.07 -0.08
N PHE A 487 16.05 -8.43 0.61
CA PHE A 487 15.78 -7.99 1.99
C PHE A 487 16.92 -8.37 2.95
N MET A 488 17.42 -9.61 2.86
CA MET A 488 18.52 -10.11 3.70
C MET A 488 19.89 -9.53 3.33
N ALA A 489 20.04 -8.96 2.13
CA ALA A 489 21.25 -8.25 1.71
C ALA A 489 21.25 -6.77 2.12
N GLU A 490 20.08 -6.12 2.19
CA GLU A 490 19.96 -4.68 2.48
C GLU A 490 20.07 -4.35 3.98
N LYS A 491 19.56 -5.23 4.87
CA LYS A 491 19.38 -4.93 6.30
C LYS A 491 20.52 -5.47 7.18
N SER A 492 20.70 -4.86 8.35
CA SER A 492 21.70 -5.25 9.36
C SER A 492 21.06 -6.03 10.51
N PHE A 493 21.59 -7.22 10.80
CA PHE A 493 20.95 -8.21 11.67
C PHE A 493 21.67 -8.41 13.00
N ALA A 494 20.89 -8.40 14.08
CA ALA A 494 21.33 -8.81 15.41
C ALA A 494 20.69 -10.15 15.79
N ARG A 495 21.53 -11.08 16.29
CA ARG A 495 21.20 -12.48 16.56
C ARG A 495 21.47 -12.82 18.03
N TYR A 496 20.41 -13.12 18.79
CA TYR A 496 20.53 -13.63 20.15
C TYR A 496 20.91 -15.13 20.17
N SER A 497 21.46 -15.61 21.28
CA SER A 497 21.59 -17.05 21.53
C SER A 497 20.22 -17.68 21.84
N GLN A 498 19.87 -18.78 21.17
CA GLN A 498 18.61 -19.52 21.42
C GLN A 498 18.42 -19.91 22.91
N LYS A 499 19.53 -20.01 23.67
CA LYS A 499 19.56 -20.38 25.09
C LYS A 499 19.37 -19.20 26.06
N SER A 500 19.43 -17.95 25.59
CA SER A 500 19.33 -16.73 26.43
C SER A 500 18.02 -15.96 26.26
N LEU A 501 17.11 -16.46 25.41
CA LEU A 501 15.82 -15.83 25.11
C LEU A 501 14.76 -16.13 26.19
N ASP A 502 14.38 -15.12 26.97
CA ASP A 502 13.21 -15.15 27.86
C ASP A 502 11.96 -14.78 27.06
N THR A 503 11.04 -15.74 26.93
CA THR A 503 9.81 -15.67 26.13
C THR A 503 8.55 -15.47 26.99
N LYS A 504 8.70 -15.22 28.30
CA LYS A 504 7.57 -14.93 29.19
C LYS A 504 6.95 -13.57 28.85
N VAL A 505 5.72 -13.35 29.31
CA VAL A 505 5.01 -12.07 29.13
C VAL A 505 5.64 -11.02 30.06
N VAL A 506 6.72 -10.40 29.59
CA VAL A 506 7.44 -9.33 30.28
C VAL A 506 6.86 -7.99 29.87
N GLN A 507 6.43 -7.19 30.85
CA GLN A 507 6.09 -5.79 30.62
C GLN A 507 7.37 -5.05 30.20
N LYS A 508 7.41 -4.58 28.96
CA LYS A 508 8.58 -3.88 28.41
C LYS A 508 8.79 -2.55 29.17
N PRO A 509 10.04 -2.18 29.55
CA PRO A 509 10.29 -0.93 30.28
C PRO A 509 9.97 0.33 29.46
N LEU A 510 9.72 1.44 30.15
CA LEU A 510 9.41 2.75 29.52
C LEU A 510 10.62 3.31 28.75
N GLN A 511 11.79 3.34 29.41
CA GLN A 511 13.05 3.81 28.83
C GLN A 511 13.68 2.75 27.92
N ARG A 512 13.12 2.61 26.71
CA ARG A 512 13.71 1.87 25.59
C ARG A 512 14.14 2.82 24.48
N ARG A 513 15.29 2.53 23.87
CA ARG A 513 15.79 3.20 22.66
C ARG A 513 16.13 2.13 21.61
N PHE A 514 16.00 2.44 20.32
CA PHE A 514 16.38 1.49 19.27
C PHE A 514 17.89 1.28 19.28
N VAL A 515 18.34 0.06 19.02
CA VAL A 515 19.76 -0.26 18.92
C VAL A 515 20.29 0.33 17.62
N LYS A 516 20.81 1.56 17.72
CA LYS A 516 21.49 2.32 16.68
C LYS A 516 22.96 2.46 17.04
N ILE A 517 23.77 1.50 16.58
CA ILE A 517 25.20 1.43 16.90
C ILE A 517 25.99 1.11 15.63
N ALA A 518 27.30 1.37 15.66
CA ALA A 518 28.19 1.05 14.56
C ALA A 518 28.29 -0.46 14.28
N CYS A 519 29.03 -0.84 13.24
CA CYS A 519 29.34 -2.23 12.96
C CYS A 519 30.57 -2.72 13.76
N PRO A 520 30.52 -3.89 14.44
CA PRO A 520 31.68 -4.47 15.13
C PRO A 520 32.68 -5.19 14.19
N GLY A 521 32.42 -5.26 12.88
CA GLY A 521 33.30 -5.93 11.93
C GLY A 521 34.56 -5.11 11.63
N ASN A 522 35.74 -5.69 11.83
CA ASN A 522 37.05 -5.02 11.67
C ASN A 522 37.28 -4.31 10.32
N ASN A 523 36.62 -4.77 9.25
CA ASN A 523 36.72 -4.22 7.89
C ASN A 523 35.53 -3.32 7.50
N CYS A 524 34.59 -3.09 8.42
CA CYS A 524 33.40 -2.25 8.23
C CYS A 524 33.68 -0.79 8.63
N ASN A 525 32.76 0.11 8.27
CA ASN A 525 32.86 1.51 8.62
C ASN A 525 32.49 1.73 10.11
N ALA A 526 33.48 1.99 10.96
CA ALA A 526 33.27 2.20 12.39
C ALA A 526 32.51 3.50 12.74
N ASN A 527 32.40 4.43 11.79
CA ASN A 527 31.67 5.70 11.96
C ASN A 527 30.21 5.63 11.45
N GLU A 528 29.80 4.50 10.88
CA GLU A 528 28.48 4.33 10.26
C GLU A 528 27.52 3.68 11.25
N VAL A 529 26.59 4.49 11.76
CA VAL A 529 25.55 4.02 12.69
C VAL A 529 24.48 3.27 11.91
N LEU A 530 24.20 2.03 12.32
CA LEU A 530 23.28 1.13 11.63
C LEU A 530 22.05 0.81 12.49
N ASP A 531 20.90 0.64 11.82
CA ASP A 531 19.67 0.13 12.43
C ASP A 531 19.72 -1.40 12.52
N TRP A 532 19.58 -1.94 13.72
CA TRP A 532 19.72 -3.38 13.98
C TRP A 532 18.37 -4.09 14.15
N ILE A 533 18.03 -4.98 13.22
CA ILE A 533 16.82 -5.82 13.27
C ILE A 533 17.10 -7.24 13.76
N CYS A 534 16.11 -7.85 14.42
CA CYS A 534 16.21 -9.22 14.92
C CYS A 534 16.21 -10.26 13.78
N PHE A 535 17.23 -11.12 13.72
CA PHE A 535 17.38 -12.17 12.70
C PHE A 535 16.19 -13.14 12.54
N GLN A 536 15.35 -13.28 13.57
CA GLN A 536 14.31 -14.32 13.64
C GLN A 536 12.88 -13.80 13.44
N CYS A 537 12.63 -12.52 13.72
CA CYS A 537 11.30 -11.89 13.57
C CYS A 537 11.32 -10.56 12.81
N HIS A 538 12.50 -10.11 12.36
CA HIS A 538 12.76 -8.89 11.58
C HIS A 538 12.31 -7.57 12.22
N ALA A 539 11.76 -7.60 13.44
CA ALA A 539 11.48 -6.42 14.24
C ALA A 539 12.79 -5.72 14.66
N PRO A 540 12.83 -4.37 14.65
CA PRO A 540 13.90 -3.59 15.28
C PRO A 540 14.16 -4.03 16.73
N VAL A 541 15.44 -4.05 17.12
CA VAL A 541 15.87 -4.38 18.48
C VAL A 541 15.85 -3.12 19.33
N GLU A 542 15.23 -3.21 20.51
CA GLU A 542 15.12 -2.12 21.49
C GLU A 542 16.00 -2.45 22.71
N PHE A 543 16.80 -1.51 23.22
CA PHE A 543 17.56 -1.68 24.47
C PHE A 543 16.86 -0.98 25.64
N GLY A 544 16.61 -1.72 26.73
CA GLY A 544 16.03 -1.21 27.97
C GLY A 544 17.08 -0.65 28.93
N PHE A 545 17.00 0.65 29.25
CA PHE A 545 17.97 1.32 30.12
C PHE A 545 17.83 0.91 31.59
N SER A 546 16.62 0.59 32.04
CA SER A 546 16.32 0.24 33.43
C SER A 546 16.64 -1.22 33.81
N ASP A 547 16.89 -2.10 32.83
CA ASP A 547 17.12 -3.54 33.06
C ASP A 547 18.28 -4.14 32.26
N ALA A 548 18.85 -3.41 31.30
CA ALA A 548 19.90 -3.83 30.37
C ALA A 548 19.54 -5.04 29.47
N TYR A 549 18.24 -5.28 29.22
CA TYR A 549 17.80 -6.27 28.23
C TYR A 549 17.63 -5.65 26.84
N MET A 550 17.94 -6.44 25.82
CA MET A 550 17.51 -6.19 24.45
C MET A 550 16.19 -6.92 24.19
N TYR A 551 15.28 -6.26 23.48
CA TYR A 551 13.91 -6.66 23.25
C TYR A 551 13.60 -6.74 21.76
N CYS A 552 12.84 -7.76 21.36
CA CYS A 552 12.24 -7.90 20.03
C CYS A 552 10.92 -8.70 20.13
N ASP A 553 10.24 -8.97 19.01
CA ASP A 553 8.97 -9.73 19.05
C ASP A 553 9.16 -11.24 19.36
N CYS A 554 10.40 -11.73 19.48
CA CYS A 554 10.68 -13.07 19.98
C CYS A 554 10.68 -13.16 21.52
N GLY A 555 10.82 -12.03 22.22
CA GLY A 555 11.08 -11.99 23.67
C GLY A 555 12.23 -11.03 24.01
N ARG A 556 12.92 -11.29 25.13
CA ARG A 556 14.09 -10.51 25.56
C ARG A 556 15.32 -11.38 25.79
N SER A 557 16.50 -10.79 25.69
CA SER A 557 17.78 -11.40 26.07
C SER A 557 18.73 -10.33 26.57
N LEU A 558 19.69 -10.68 27.43
CA LEU A 558 20.73 -9.74 27.88
C LEU A 558 21.50 -9.19 26.68
N PHE A 559 21.83 -7.88 26.71
CA PHE A 559 22.52 -7.20 25.60
C PHE A 559 23.84 -7.87 25.21
N THR A 560 24.56 -8.44 26.19
CA THR A 560 25.82 -9.18 26.02
C THR A 560 25.67 -10.50 25.26
N SER A 561 24.45 -10.92 24.93
CA SER A 561 24.13 -12.21 24.32
C SER A 561 23.70 -12.11 22.85
N TYR A 562 23.92 -10.95 22.22
CA TYR A 562 23.69 -10.71 20.80
C TYR A 562 25.02 -10.68 20.01
N ASP A 563 25.02 -11.32 18.85
CA ASP A 563 26.02 -11.17 17.80
C ASP A 563 25.42 -10.34 16.64
N PHE A 564 26.25 -9.66 15.83
CA PHE A 564 25.81 -8.65 14.86
C PHE A 564 26.46 -8.87 13.48
N ARG A 565 25.68 -8.73 12.40
CA ARG A 565 26.15 -8.77 10.99
C ARG A 565 25.52 -7.65 10.17
N CYS A 566 26.31 -6.76 9.58
CA CYS A 566 25.78 -5.69 8.74
C CYS A 566 25.62 -6.10 7.26
N SER A 567 24.88 -5.29 6.51
CA SER A 567 24.71 -5.41 5.05
C SER A 567 25.92 -5.00 4.21
N GLY A 568 26.93 -4.36 4.83
CA GLY A 568 28.14 -3.95 4.12
C GLY A 568 29.00 -5.14 3.67
N ALA A 569 29.24 -5.28 2.36
CA ALA A 569 29.94 -6.41 1.74
C ALA A 569 31.31 -6.77 2.36
N LYS A 570 31.98 -5.81 3.03
CA LYS A 570 33.26 -6.02 3.76
C LYS A 570 33.13 -6.83 5.06
N HIS A 571 31.90 -7.07 5.56
CA HIS A 571 31.66 -7.84 6.79
C HIS A 571 31.86 -9.36 6.59
N GLY A 572 31.56 -9.87 5.40
CA GLY A 572 31.44 -11.30 5.15
C GLY A 572 30.16 -11.91 5.76
N GLU A 573 30.13 -13.24 5.85
CA GLU A 573 28.90 -13.98 6.19
C GLU A 573 28.69 -14.25 7.68
N GLN A 574 29.75 -14.16 8.47
CA GLN A 574 29.71 -14.49 9.89
C GLN A 574 29.10 -13.34 10.72
N TYR A 575 28.60 -13.66 11.90
CA TYR A 575 28.15 -12.67 12.88
C TYR A 575 29.29 -12.37 13.86
N VAL A 576 29.62 -11.10 14.04
CA VAL A 576 30.67 -10.63 14.94
C VAL A 576 30.06 -10.14 16.25
N ARG A 577 30.67 -10.48 17.37
CA ARG A 577 30.21 -10.08 18.71
C ARG A 577 31.02 -8.89 19.21
N TYR A 578 30.34 -7.91 19.79
CA TYR A 578 31.00 -6.79 20.46
C TYR A 578 31.70 -7.22 21.77
N GLU A 579 32.74 -6.46 22.13
CA GLU A 579 33.25 -6.42 23.50
C GLU A 579 32.19 -5.82 24.45
N LYS A 580 32.05 -6.44 25.62
CA LYS A 580 30.97 -6.15 26.59
C LYS A 580 30.90 -4.68 26.97
N ASP A 581 32.03 -4.09 27.34
CA ASP A 581 32.06 -2.77 27.96
C ASP A 581 31.98 -1.65 26.90
N VAL A 582 32.56 -1.87 25.71
CA VAL A 582 32.35 -1.03 24.51
C VAL A 582 30.87 -0.96 24.14
N LEU A 583 30.20 -2.12 24.04
CA LEU A 583 28.76 -2.17 23.75
C LEU A 583 27.93 -1.51 24.85
N GLN A 584 28.30 -1.68 26.13
CA GLN A 584 27.57 -1.05 27.23
C GLN A 584 27.69 0.48 27.21
N VAL A 585 28.83 1.03 26.77
CA VAL A 585 28.98 2.48 26.54
C VAL A 585 28.11 2.93 25.37
N MET A 586 28.22 2.28 24.21
CA MET A 586 27.44 2.63 23.00
C MET A 586 25.92 2.59 23.25
N LEU A 587 25.43 1.58 23.95
CA LEU A 587 24.00 1.44 24.29
C LEU A 587 23.53 2.49 25.30
N LYS A 588 24.41 2.98 26.19
CA LYS A 588 24.08 4.08 27.12
C LYS A 588 24.10 5.45 26.45
N SER A 589 24.84 5.62 25.35
CA SER A 589 24.90 6.87 24.57
C SER A 589 23.80 7.02 23.50
N LEU A 590 22.92 6.04 23.32
CA LEU A 590 21.74 6.17 22.44
C LEU A 590 20.88 7.37 22.89
N THR A 591 20.46 8.23 21.96
CA THR A 591 19.65 9.44 22.20
C THR A 591 18.13 9.15 22.20
N SER A 592 17.31 10.10 22.67
CA SER A 592 15.84 9.95 22.71
C SER A 592 15.15 10.21 21.36
N ASP A 593 15.84 10.82 20.40
CA ASP A 593 15.36 11.45 19.16
C ASP A 593 14.34 10.64 18.33
N ASP A 594 14.33 9.31 18.45
CA ASP A 594 13.35 8.41 17.81
C ASP A 594 11.93 8.44 18.43
N ASN A 595 11.68 9.29 19.44
CA ASN A 595 10.47 9.27 20.28
C ASN A 595 9.67 10.58 20.19
N LEU A 596 8.70 10.67 19.28
CA LEU A 596 7.85 11.85 19.16
C LEU A 596 6.64 11.78 20.11
N ASN A 597 6.65 12.55 21.21
CA ASN A 597 5.55 12.56 22.19
C ASN A 597 4.58 13.73 21.90
N ILE A 598 3.31 13.43 21.60
CA ILE A 598 2.27 14.41 21.24
C ILE A 598 1.08 14.32 22.20
N LEU A 599 0.70 15.46 22.80
CA LEU A 599 -0.50 15.60 23.63
C LEU A 599 -1.70 16.01 22.78
N ILE A 600 -2.84 15.31 22.89
CA ILE A 600 -4.05 15.58 22.10
C ILE A 600 -5.19 16.05 23.02
N LEU A 601 -5.65 17.28 22.79
CA LEU A 601 -6.65 18.00 23.58
C LEU A 601 -7.90 18.31 22.75
N GLY A 602 -9.04 18.54 23.41
CA GLY A 602 -10.26 18.98 22.72
C GLY A 602 -11.57 18.59 23.42
N GLU A 603 -12.63 19.30 23.05
CA GLU A 603 -13.99 19.20 23.62
C GLU A 603 -14.60 17.79 23.47
N THR A 604 -15.45 17.39 24.41
CA THR A 604 -16.21 16.14 24.30
C THR A 604 -17.01 16.10 22.99
N GLY A 605 -16.81 15.06 22.18
CA GLY A 605 -17.46 14.93 20.87
C GLY A 605 -16.86 15.78 19.74
N VAL A 606 -15.63 16.31 19.88
CA VAL A 606 -14.85 16.87 18.76
C VAL A 606 -14.39 15.79 17.77
N GLY A 607 -14.23 14.54 18.24
CA GLY A 607 -13.84 13.40 17.40
C GLY A 607 -12.47 12.79 17.71
N LYS A 608 -11.80 13.17 18.82
CA LYS A 608 -10.43 12.72 19.20
C LYS A 608 -10.14 11.25 18.90
N SER A 609 -10.97 10.33 19.41
CA SER A 609 -10.80 8.88 19.23
C SER A 609 -10.98 8.40 17.78
N THR A 610 -11.75 9.14 16.96
CA THR A 610 -11.83 8.90 15.50
C THR A 610 -10.58 9.43 14.81
N PHE A 611 -10.13 10.64 15.16
CA PHE A 611 -8.91 11.25 14.63
C PHE A 611 -7.67 10.38 14.93
N ILE A 612 -7.49 9.89 16.16
CA ILE A 612 -6.34 9.05 16.52
C ILE A 612 -6.30 7.77 15.69
N ASN A 613 -7.43 7.08 15.53
CA ASN A 613 -7.51 5.92 14.65
C ASN A 613 -7.24 6.29 13.18
N ALA A 614 -7.80 7.40 12.68
CA ALA A 614 -7.57 7.87 11.31
C ALA A 614 -6.09 8.20 11.05
N PHE A 615 -5.48 9.00 11.91
CA PHE A 615 -4.07 9.41 11.90
C PHE A 615 -3.14 8.19 11.86
N VAL A 616 -3.39 7.17 12.71
CA VAL A 616 -2.61 5.92 12.69
C VAL A 616 -2.72 5.18 11.36
N ASN A 617 -3.87 5.23 10.66
CA ASN A 617 -4.01 4.62 9.33
C ASN A 617 -3.37 5.49 8.22
N TYR A 618 -3.48 6.82 8.28
CA TYR A 618 -2.81 7.75 7.35
C TYR A 618 -1.28 7.64 7.38
N LEU A 619 -0.72 7.28 8.54
CA LEU A 619 0.71 7.00 8.71
C LEU A 619 1.09 5.53 8.43
N SER A 620 0.11 4.62 8.29
CA SER A 620 0.34 3.20 7.99
C SER A 620 0.25 2.86 6.50
N TYR A 621 -0.52 3.62 5.72
CA TYR A 621 -0.83 3.33 4.32
C TYR A 621 -0.80 4.60 3.47
N GLU A 622 -0.17 4.53 2.30
CA GLU A 622 -0.02 5.69 1.43
C GLU A 622 -1.34 6.15 0.82
N THR A 623 -2.15 5.19 0.36
CA THR A 623 -3.44 5.43 -0.31
C THR A 623 -4.57 4.67 0.39
N LEU A 624 -5.81 5.16 0.23
CA LEU A 624 -7.00 4.46 0.72
C LEU A 624 -7.16 3.05 0.11
N PRO A 625 -6.95 2.81 -1.20
CA PRO A 625 -6.90 1.47 -1.78
C PRO A 625 -5.95 0.48 -1.08
N ASP A 626 -4.77 0.91 -0.63
CA ASP A 626 -3.82 0.01 0.04
C ASP A 626 -4.28 -0.35 1.45
N ALA A 627 -4.88 0.60 2.17
CA ALA A 627 -5.58 0.31 3.42
C ALA A 627 -6.79 -0.63 3.20
N MET A 628 -7.49 -0.53 2.07
CA MET A 628 -8.58 -1.43 1.68
C MET A 628 -8.11 -2.85 1.36
N LYS A 629 -6.90 -3.03 0.80
CA LYS A 629 -6.28 -4.36 0.56
C LYS A 629 -5.84 -5.10 1.83
N ALA A 630 -5.41 -4.40 2.88
CA ALA A 630 -4.83 -5.04 4.06
C ALA A 630 -5.79 -5.96 4.86
N ASP A 631 -5.29 -7.06 5.43
CA ASP A 631 -6.07 -8.08 6.18
C ASP A 631 -6.91 -7.55 7.37
N GLY A 632 -6.66 -6.32 7.85
CA GLY A 632 -7.38 -5.76 9.00
C GLY A 632 -7.28 -4.24 9.11
N LEU A 633 -8.16 -3.66 9.94
CA LEU A 633 -8.18 -2.25 10.27
C LEU A 633 -7.23 -1.96 11.45
N ASN A 634 -6.30 -1.01 11.29
CA ASN A 634 -5.42 -0.59 12.38
C ASN A 634 -6.14 0.37 13.33
N TRP A 635 -7.00 -0.15 14.20
CA TRP A 635 -7.59 0.63 15.29
C TRP A 635 -6.76 0.49 16.57
N VAL A 636 -6.82 1.52 17.41
CA VAL A 636 -6.08 1.66 18.68
C VAL A 636 -7.07 1.90 19.83
N ILE A 637 -8.05 2.77 19.59
CA ILE A 637 -9.13 3.11 20.51
C ILE A 637 -10.44 2.54 19.95
N PRO A 638 -11.31 1.89 20.75
CA PRO A 638 -12.64 1.54 20.28
C PRO A 638 -13.41 2.78 19.82
N CYS A 639 -14.21 2.68 18.77
CA CYS A 639 -15.14 3.73 18.40
C CYS A 639 -16.40 3.17 17.74
N SER A 640 -17.51 3.91 17.83
CA SER A 640 -18.70 3.60 17.04
C SER A 640 -19.31 4.85 16.44
N PHE A 641 -19.88 4.70 15.25
CA PHE A 641 -20.54 5.77 14.51
C PHE A 641 -21.73 5.17 13.74
N SER A 642 -22.71 6.01 13.41
CA SER A 642 -23.81 5.61 12.52
C SER A 642 -23.55 6.16 11.13
N THR A 643 -23.63 5.31 10.12
CA THR A 643 -23.84 5.74 8.73
C THR A 643 -25.31 5.56 8.36
N GLN A 644 -25.75 6.22 7.29
CA GLN A 644 -27.10 6.19 6.78
C GLN A 644 -27.08 5.78 5.31
N LYS A 645 -27.74 4.68 4.96
CA LYS A 645 -27.97 4.30 3.57
C LYS A 645 -29.35 4.81 3.13
N MET A 646 -29.39 5.52 2.01
CA MET A 646 -30.61 6.03 1.39
C MET A 646 -30.60 5.59 -0.06
N ASP A 647 -31.54 4.73 -0.46
CA ASP A 647 -31.70 4.41 -1.88
C ASP A 647 -32.34 5.61 -2.58
N ARG A 648 -31.61 6.22 -3.51
CA ARG A 648 -32.08 7.38 -4.27
C ARG A 648 -32.99 6.99 -5.44
N ASN A 649 -33.11 5.70 -5.75
CA ASN A 649 -33.93 5.18 -6.82
C ASN A 649 -35.37 4.83 -6.36
N ASP A 650 -35.56 4.54 -5.06
CA ASP A 650 -36.89 4.46 -4.43
C ASP A 650 -37.07 5.56 -3.35
N PRO A 651 -37.75 6.67 -3.67
CA PRO A 651 -38.09 7.73 -2.70
C PRO A 651 -38.97 7.29 -1.52
N ASN A 652 -39.55 6.08 -1.55
CA ASN A 652 -40.35 5.51 -0.46
C ASN A 652 -39.53 4.58 0.45
N SER A 653 -38.26 4.30 0.09
CA SER A 653 -37.35 3.51 0.90
C SER A 653 -37.11 4.19 2.25
N LYS A 654 -37.03 3.38 3.32
CA LYS A 654 -36.66 3.91 4.64
C LYS A 654 -35.15 4.06 4.70
N ILE A 655 -34.69 5.23 5.15
CA ILE A 655 -33.27 5.47 5.43
C ILE A 655 -32.79 4.45 6.47
N GLU A 656 -31.83 3.61 6.09
CA GLU A 656 -31.29 2.54 6.91
C GLU A 656 -30.11 3.07 7.73
N GLN A 657 -30.26 3.14 9.05
CA GLN A 657 -29.20 3.58 9.95
C GLN A 657 -28.36 2.38 10.40
N ILE A 658 -27.10 2.33 9.95
CA ILE A 658 -26.16 1.24 10.24
C ILE A 658 -25.14 1.74 11.28
N LYS A 659 -25.17 1.18 12.50
CA LYS A 659 -24.16 1.47 13.55
C LYS A 659 -22.92 0.60 13.30
N VAL A 660 -21.86 1.21 12.75
CA VAL A 660 -20.54 0.59 12.63
C VAL A 660 -19.84 0.67 13.98
N LYS A 661 -19.28 -0.46 14.45
CA LYS A 661 -18.47 -0.54 15.67
C LYS A 661 -17.08 -1.07 15.35
N VAL A 662 -16.07 -0.29 15.72
CA VAL A 662 -14.66 -0.62 15.60
C VAL A 662 -14.15 -1.01 16.99
N GLY A 663 -13.77 -2.28 17.15
CA GLY A 663 -13.21 -2.81 18.39
C GLY A 663 -14.19 -2.96 19.55
N SER A 664 -13.68 -3.52 20.64
CA SER A 664 -14.38 -3.69 21.92
C SER A 664 -13.37 -3.84 23.05
N ARG A 665 -13.67 -3.25 24.21
CA ARG A 665 -13.01 -3.52 25.49
C ARG A 665 -14.08 -3.56 26.60
N ASP A 666 -13.68 -4.05 27.76
CA ASP A 666 -14.53 -4.17 28.95
C ASP A 666 -14.44 -2.92 29.88
N ASP A 667 -13.57 -1.96 29.56
CA ASP A 667 -13.24 -0.78 30.37
C ASP A 667 -13.92 0.54 29.92
N GLU A 668 -14.54 0.58 28.73
CA GLU A 668 -15.27 1.76 28.22
C GLU A 668 -16.79 1.53 28.13
N GLN A 669 -17.58 2.47 28.67
CA GLN A 669 -19.04 2.49 28.46
C GLN A 669 -19.42 3.31 27.21
N ASP A 670 -20.44 2.85 26.48
CA ASP A 670 -20.91 3.43 25.20
C ASP A 670 -21.47 4.85 25.43
N GLY A 671 -20.64 5.88 25.21
CA GLY A 671 -20.86 7.30 25.60
C GLY A 671 -22.02 8.04 24.92
N ALA A 672 -22.98 7.33 24.33
CA ALA A 672 -24.13 7.84 23.57
C ALA A 672 -25.15 8.67 24.39
N LYS A 673 -24.82 9.07 25.62
CA LYS A 673 -25.64 9.91 26.52
C LYS A 673 -24.96 11.22 26.94
N GLY A 674 -23.85 11.61 26.29
CA GLY A 674 -23.20 12.91 26.53
C GLY A 674 -22.13 12.93 27.63
N ALA A 675 -21.74 11.77 28.16
CA ALA A 675 -20.55 11.63 29.00
C ALA A 675 -19.30 11.40 28.13
N SER A 676 -18.12 11.76 28.63
CA SER A 676 -16.86 11.46 27.96
C SER A 676 -16.65 9.95 27.76
N ALA A 677 -16.16 9.53 26.58
CA ALA A 677 -15.82 8.13 26.32
C ALA A 677 -14.52 7.75 27.07
N THR A 678 -13.44 8.49 26.79
CA THR A 678 -12.17 8.39 27.54
C THR A 678 -12.35 8.93 28.97
N GLN A 679 -12.22 8.08 29.99
CA GLN A 679 -12.34 8.45 31.41
C GLN A 679 -10.98 8.65 32.13
N GLN A 680 -9.86 8.24 31.51
CA GLN A 680 -8.49 8.42 32.03
C GLN A 680 -7.51 8.66 30.87
N THR A 681 -6.49 9.47 31.10
CA THR A 681 -5.46 9.81 30.11
C THR A 681 -4.67 8.56 29.73
N THR A 682 -4.62 8.26 28.43
CA THR A 682 -4.05 7.01 27.91
C THR A 682 -3.00 7.29 26.85
N VAL A 683 -1.80 6.73 27.02
CA VAL A 683 -0.71 6.85 26.04
C VAL A 683 -0.74 5.71 25.05
N TYR A 684 -0.72 6.05 23.76
CA TYR A 684 -0.75 5.13 22.64
C TYR A 684 0.57 5.19 21.86
N PRO A 685 1.53 4.27 22.10
CA PRO A 685 2.74 4.17 21.31
C PRO A 685 2.46 3.54 19.95
N VAL A 686 2.96 4.18 18.89
CA VAL A 686 2.79 3.81 17.48
C VAL A 686 4.17 3.81 16.83
N THR A 687 4.74 2.61 16.64
CA THR A 687 6.05 2.45 15.98
C THR A 687 5.89 2.33 14.47
N ILE A 688 6.52 3.25 13.72
CA ILE A 688 6.52 3.30 12.25
C ILE A 688 7.99 3.37 11.82
N GLY A 689 8.45 2.34 11.10
CA GLY A 689 9.88 2.17 10.79
C GLY A 689 10.74 2.14 12.05
N THR A 690 11.63 3.11 12.20
CA THR A 690 12.55 3.31 13.33
C THR A 690 12.10 4.41 14.30
N ARG A 691 10.91 4.99 14.11
CA ARG A 691 10.34 6.04 14.98
C ARG A 691 9.19 5.48 15.82
N THR A 692 9.03 5.99 17.05
CA THR A 692 7.88 5.70 17.91
C THR A 692 7.17 6.99 18.29
N ILE A 693 5.98 7.19 17.71
CA ILE A 693 5.10 8.32 18.03
C ILE A 693 4.25 7.90 19.23
N ARG A 694 4.27 8.66 20.33
CA ARG A 694 3.36 8.46 21.47
C ARG A 694 2.24 9.49 21.41
N LEU A 695 1.02 9.03 21.14
CA LEU A 695 -0.17 9.86 21.16
C LEU A 695 -0.81 9.78 22.55
N ILE A 696 -0.82 10.89 23.29
CA ILE A 696 -1.42 10.99 24.63
C ILE A 696 -2.86 11.48 24.45
N ASP A 697 -3.84 10.57 24.51
CA ASP A 697 -5.26 10.91 24.46
C ASP A 697 -5.73 11.32 25.85
N THR A 698 -6.35 12.50 25.93
CA THR A 698 -6.88 13.06 27.17
C THR A 698 -8.40 12.89 27.25
N PRO A 699 -9.01 12.85 28.45
CA PRO A 699 -10.46 12.97 28.61
C PRO A 699 -11.07 14.12 27.79
N GLY A 700 -12.34 13.98 27.40
CA GLY A 700 -13.07 15.06 26.73
C GLY A 700 -13.25 16.25 27.67
N ILE A 701 -12.68 17.38 27.28
CA ILE A 701 -12.70 18.62 28.04
C ILE A 701 -14.14 19.20 28.01
N GLY A 702 -14.62 19.72 29.15
CA GLY A 702 -15.98 20.24 29.26
C GLY A 702 -17.02 19.16 29.56
N ASP A 703 -16.79 18.35 30.60
CA ASP A 703 -17.73 17.31 31.01
C ASP A 703 -18.91 17.90 31.81
N THR A 704 -20.13 17.43 31.53
CA THR A 704 -21.37 17.83 32.23
C THR A 704 -21.38 17.57 33.74
N ARG A 705 -20.35 16.87 34.27
CA ARG A 705 -20.13 16.61 35.69
C ARG A 705 -19.55 17.81 36.48
N GLY A 706 -18.94 18.80 35.82
CA GLY A 706 -18.54 20.09 36.41
C GLY A 706 -17.13 20.17 37.01
N LEU A 707 -16.75 21.37 37.48
CA LEU A 707 -15.37 21.81 37.80
C LEU A 707 -14.46 20.80 38.52
N GLU A 708 -14.95 20.08 39.53
CA GLU A 708 -14.12 19.10 40.25
C GLU A 708 -13.63 17.95 39.36
N TYR A 709 -14.33 17.63 38.28
CA TYR A 709 -13.91 16.62 37.30
C TYR A 709 -12.88 17.20 36.32
N ASP A 710 -13.05 18.43 35.83
CA ASP A 710 -12.05 19.04 34.95
C ASP A 710 -10.70 19.29 35.68
N GLN A 711 -10.72 19.61 36.97
CA GLN A 711 -9.51 19.66 37.81
C GLN A 711 -8.84 18.28 37.94
N LYS A 712 -9.62 17.20 38.15
CA LYS A 712 -9.09 15.82 38.19
C LYS A 712 -8.53 15.40 36.83
N ASN A 713 -9.18 15.76 35.73
CA ASN A 713 -8.69 15.52 34.37
C ASN A 713 -7.35 16.24 34.14
N MET A 714 -7.20 17.49 34.58
CA MET A 714 -5.95 18.24 34.44
C MET A 714 -4.81 17.61 35.27
N ALA A 715 -5.08 17.18 36.50
CA ALA A 715 -4.11 16.48 37.34
C ALA A 715 -3.68 15.13 36.71
N ASP A 716 -4.61 14.38 36.13
CA ASP A 716 -4.36 13.11 35.44
C ASP A 716 -3.48 13.29 34.17
N ILE A 717 -3.72 14.36 33.40
CA ILE A 717 -2.87 14.75 32.26
C ILE A 717 -1.45 15.10 32.74
N LEU A 718 -1.30 15.92 33.77
CA LEU A 718 0.00 16.36 34.29
C LEU A 718 0.78 15.20 34.93
N ASN A 719 0.10 14.30 35.65
CA ASN A 719 0.67 13.05 36.16
C ASN A 719 1.16 12.15 35.03
N THR A 720 0.37 11.99 33.94
CA THR A 720 0.78 11.20 32.77
C THR A 720 2.02 11.81 32.11
N LEU A 721 2.04 13.13 31.91
CA LEU A 721 3.19 13.86 31.38
C LEU A 721 4.44 13.70 32.26
N SER A 722 4.30 13.58 33.58
CA SER A 722 5.44 13.44 34.50
C SER A 722 6.31 12.18 34.27
N SER A 723 5.77 11.17 33.55
CA SER A 723 6.51 9.96 33.16
C SER A 723 7.44 10.18 31.94
N TYR A 724 7.45 11.38 31.35
CA TYR A 724 8.14 11.71 30.10
C TYR A 724 9.12 12.88 30.30
N GLU A 725 10.27 12.85 29.62
CA GLU A 725 11.28 13.92 29.73
C GLU A 725 11.02 15.07 28.74
N GLU A 726 10.48 14.76 27.56
CA GLU A 726 10.41 15.63 26.38
C GLU A 726 9.01 15.57 25.74
N LEU A 727 8.34 16.73 25.58
CA LEU A 727 7.05 16.88 24.91
C LEU A 727 7.24 17.64 23.59
N HIS A 728 6.92 17.00 22.47
CA HIS A 728 7.28 17.51 21.14
C HIS A 728 6.15 18.34 20.52
N GLY A 729 4.89 18.01 20.82
CA GLY A 729 3.73 18.71 20.29
C GLY A 729 2.51 18.69 21.22
N ILE A 730 1.70 19.73 21.15
CA ILE A 730 0.38 19.85 21.80
C ILE A 730 -0.65 20.19 20.72
N LEU A 731 -1.50 19.24 20.36
CA LEU A 731 -2.53 19.38 19.35
C LEU A 731 -3.89 19.68 20.00
N ILE A 732 -4.39 20.90 19.80
CA ILE A 732 -5.75 21.29 20.21
C ILE A 732 -6.71 21.00 19.06
N LEU A 733 -7.62 20.04 19.25
CA LEU A 733 -8.65 19.69 18.27
C LEU A 733 -9.91 20.54 18.43
N LEU A 734 -10.41 21.03 17.29
CA LEU A 734 -11.59 21.89 17.12
C LEU A 734 -12.50 21.32 16.02
N LYS A 735 -13.77 21.73 15.98
CA LYS A 735 -14.64 21.54 14.79
C LYS A 735 -14.55 22.79 13.92
N SER A 736 -14.63 22.68 12.59
CA SER A 736 -14.62 23.86 11.71
C SER A 736 -15.96 24.63 11.65
N ASN A 737 -17.05 24.05 12.14
CA ASN A 737 -18.39 24.62 12.07
C ASN A 737 -18.92 25.19 13.41
N ASN A 738 -18.06 25.34 14.42
CA ASN A 738 -18.41 25.99 15.68
C ASN A 738 -18.27 27.52 15.53
N ALA A 739 -19.30 28.18 14.97
CA ALA A 739 -19.33 29.64 14.76
C ALA A 739 -19.28 30.50 16.06
N ARG A 740 -19.27 29.85 17.22
CA ARG A 740 -18.95 30.43 18.54
C ARG A 740 -18.19 29.39 19.34
N LEU A 741 -17.08 29.76 19.95
CA LEU A 741 -16.45 28.94 20.99
C LEU A 741 -17.34 28.98 22.26
N THR A 742 -17.49 27.84 22.93
CA THR A 742 -18.27 27.76 24.17
C THR A 742 -17.51 28.46 25.31
N THR A 743 -18.22 29.05 26.28
CA THR A 743 -17.59 29.62 27.48
C THR A 743 -16.72 28.58 28.20
N MET A 744 -17.15 27.31 28.16
CA MET A 744 -16.38 26.19 28.72
C MET A 744 -15.09 25.91 27.94
N PHE A 745 -15.11 25.88 26.60
CA PHE A 745 -13.89 25.73 25.81
C PHE A 745 -12.91 26.89 26.06
N SER A 746 -13.41 28.13 26.11
CA SER A 746 -12.59 29.30 26.43
C SER A 746 -11.96 29.20 27.83
N PHE A 747 -12.76 28.89 28.86
CA PHE A 747 -12.28 28.64 30.22
C PHE A 747 -11.18 27.56 30.25
N CYS A 748 -11.35 26.46 29.52
CA CYS A 748 -10.41 25.34 29.54
C CYS A 748 -9.12 25.59 28.74
N VAL A 749 -9.17 26.34 27.63
CA VAL A 749 -7.95 26.78 26.93
C VAL A 749 -7.17 27.77 27.79
N THR A 750 -7.86 28.72 28.42
CA THR A 750 -7.20 29.62 29.40
C THR A 750 -6.63 28.85 30.59
N GLU A 751 -7.35 27.86 31.15
CA GLU A 751 -6.87 27.04 32.27
C GLU A 751 -5.63 26.23 31.89
N LEU A 752 -5.63 25.54 30.74
CA LEU A 752 -4.46 24.84 30.21
C LEU A 752 -3.26 25.79 30.07
N LEU A 753 -3.49 26.98 29.50
CA LEU A 753 -2.45 28.01 29.36
C LEU A 753 -1.97 28.56 30.71
N THR A 754 -2.74 28.47 31.80
CA THR A 754 -2.21 28.81 33.13
C THR A 754 -1.16 27.78 33.60
N HIS A 755 -1.39 26.48 33.40
CA HIS A 755 -0.55 25.41 33.96
C HIS A 755 0.66 25.05 33.09
N LEU A 756 0.67 25.43 31.82
CA LEU A 756 1.79 25.18 30.90
C LEU A 756 2.93 26.22 31.05
N HIS A 757 4.18 25.75 30.98
CA HIS A 757 5.36 26.62 30.93
C HIS A 757 5.38 27.42 29.62
N ARG A 758 5.76 28.70 29.67
CA ARG A 758 5.67 29.64 28.53
C ARG A 758 6.32 29.12 27.24
N ASP A 759 7.46 28.43 27.34
CA ASP A 759 8.16 27.90 26.18
C ASP A 759 7.38 26.80 25.42
N SER A 760 6.52 26.03 26.10
CA SER A 760 5.70 24.99 25.45
C SER A 760 4.67 25.54 24.47
N ALA A 761 4.38 26.84 24.51
CA ALA A 761 3.54 27.52 23.52
C ALA A 761 4.08 27.38 22.09
N ARG A 762 5.41 27.24 21.92
CA ARG A 762 6.06 27.05 20.62
C ARG A 762 5.75 25.70 19.97
N ASN A 763 5.31 24.73 20.76
CA ASN A 763 4.98 23.37 20.34
C ASN A 763 3.47 23.15 20.21
N MET A 764 2.66 24.22 20.22
CA MET A 764 1.19 24.13 20.13
C MET A 764 0.69 24.29 18.69
N ALA A 765 -0.21 23.39 18.27
CA ALA A 765 -0.87 23.42 16.97
C ALA A 765 -2.40 23.24 17.11
N PHE A 766 -3.15 23.80 16.16
CA PHE A 766 -4.61 23.76 16.11
C PHE A 766 -5.09 22.88 14.96
N GLY A 767 -5.74 21.75 15.29
CA GLY A 767 -6.29 20.80 14.33
C GLY A 767 -7.80 20.94 14.20
N PHE A 768 -8.27 21.44 13.06
CA PHE A 768 -9.69 21.52 12.75
C PHE A 768 -10.17 20.19 12.19
N THR A 769 -11.35 19.75 12.65
CA THR A 769 -12.02 18.49 12.29
C THR A 769 -13.33 18.76 11.55
N ASN A 770 -13.84 17.75 10.85
CA ASN A 770 -15.02 17.82 9.97
C ASN A 770 -14.86 18.83 8.80
N THR A 771 -13.62 19.11 8.40
CA THR A 771 -13.28 20.23 7.49
C THR A 771 -13.80 20.05 6.06
N ARG A 772 -14.30 18.87 5.69
CA ARG A 772 -14.99 18.62 4.41
C ARG A 772 -16.17 19.57 4.16
N ILE A 773 -16.86 20.03 5.21
CA ILE A 773 -17.95 21.02 5.10
C ILE A 773 -17.42 22.42 4.75
N SER A 774 -16.21 22.75 5.22
CA SER A 774 -15.52 24.03 5.02
C SER A 774 -14.45 23.95 3.92
N ASN A 775 -14.60 23.05 2.94
CA ASN A 775 -13.65 22.82 1.84
C ASN A 775 -12.19 22.65 2.29
N TYR A 776 -11.98 21.89 3.37
CA TYR A 776 -10.69 21.65 4.02
C TYR A 776 -10.02 22.90 4.64
N THR A 777 -10.80 23.94 4.95
CA THR A 777 -10.34 25.13 5.69
C THR A 777 -10.86 25.14 7.15
N PRO A 778 -10.33 25.99 8.05
CA PRO A 778 -10.77 26.09 9.44
C PRO A 778 -12.23 26.53 9.68
N GLY A 779 -12.90 27.10 8.66
CA GLY A 779 -14.32 27.48 8.73
C GLY A 779 -14.66 28.57 9.75
N ASP A 780 -15.92 28.61 10.18
CA ASP A 780 -16.52 29.65 11.04
C ASP A 780 -15.81 29.80 12.41
N THR A 781 -15.10 28.76 12.84
CA THR A 781 -14.39 28.73 14.13
C THR A 781 -13.11 29.57 14.13
N PHE A 782 -12.55 29.90 12.95
CA PHE A 782 -11.30 30.67 12.84
C PHE A 782 -11.36 32.02 13.58
N GLY A 783 -12.30 32.89 13.21
CA GLY A 783 -12.42 34.23 13.81
C GLY A 783 -12.78 34.22 15.29
N SER A 784 -13.48 33.18 15.78
CA SER A 784 -13.73 33.00 17.21
C SER A 784 -12.46 32.63 17.98
N LEU A 785 -11.58 31.81 17.39
CA LEU A 785 -10.29 31.43 17.98
C LEU A 785 -9.27 32.57 17.91
N GLU A 786 -9.22 33.30 16.79
CA GLU A 786 -8.41 34.51 16.62
C GLU A 786 -8.77 35.57 17.68
N THR A 787 -10.07 35.79 17.92
CA THR A 787 -10.59 36.69 18.96
C THR A 787 -10.23 36.22 20.39
N LEU A 788 -10.07 34.90 20.62
CA LEU A 788 -9.65 34.35 21.90
C LEU A 788 -8.14 34.57 22.10
N LEU A 789 -7.31 34.21 21.12
CA LEU A 789 -5.86 34.36 21.19
C LEU A 789 -5.43 35.84 21.27
N GLY A 790 -6.15 36.74 20.59
CA GLY A 790 -5.95 38.19 20.69
C GLY A 790 -6.16 38.80 22.08
N ARG A 791 -6.81 38.08 23.02
CA ARG A 791 -6.90 38.48 24.44
C ARG A 791 -5.64 38.14 25.25
N HIS A 792 -4.76 37.28 24.71
CA HIS A 792 -3.55 36.81 25.38
C HIS A 792 -2.28 37.06 24.53
N PRO A 793 -1.99 38.32 24.11
CA PRO A 793 -0.89 38.64 23.20
C PRO A 793 0.50 38.26 23.74
N ASN A 794 0.65 38.10 25.06
CA ASN A 794 1.90 37.71 25.71
C ASN A 794 2.38 36.29 25.36
N VAL A 795 1.54 35.46 24.74
CA VAL A 795 1.84 34.04 24.46
C VAL A 795 2.54 33.84 23.12
N GLY A 796 2.32 34.72 22.13
CA GLY A 796 2.92 34.59 20.79
C GLY A 796 2.30 33.49 19.91
N LEU A 797 1.06 33.09 20.19
CA LEU A 797 0.30 32.14 19.37
C LEU A 797 -0.49 32.88 18.28
N GLU A 798 -0.02 32.77 17.03
CA GLU A 798 -0.72 33.30 15.86
C GLU A 798 -1.32 32.15 15.02
N LEU A 799 -2.52 32.36 14.45
CA LEU A 799 -3.17 31.42 13.54
C LEU A 799 -2.60 31.57 12.14
N THR A 800 -1.47 30.89 11.90
CA THR A 800 -0.76 30.88 10.62
C THR A 800 -0.87 29.51 9.98
N MET A 801 -0.43 29.37 8.72
CA MET A 801 -0.38 28.05 8.07
C MET A 801 0.53 27.06 8.81
N SER A 802 1.57 27.52 9.52
CA SER A 802 2.46 26.62 10.28
C SER A 802 1.83 26.04 11.56
N THR A 803 0.87 26.75 12.16
CA THR A 803 0.20 26.35 13.42
C THR A 803 -1.20 25.77 13.20
N THR A 804 -1.76 25.88 11.99
CA THR A 804 -3.15 25.51 11.66
C THR A 804 -3.21 24.32 10.71
N TYR A 805 -4.02 23.31 11.06
CA TYR A 805 -4.13 22.03 10.35
C TYR A 805 -5.59 21.63 10.13
N CYS A 806 -5.91 20.97 9.02
CA CYS A 806 -7.28 20.67 8.60
C CYS A 806 -7.51 19.19 8.27
N PHE A 807 -8.14 18.46 9.20
CA PHE A 807 -8.36 17.02 9.10
C PHE A 807 -9.82 16.67 8.80
N ASP A 808 -10.01 15.75 7.86
CA ASP A 808 -11.25 15.00 7.71
C ASP A 808 -11.04 13.56 8.23
N SER A 809 -12.08 13.00 8.84
CA SER A 809 -12.10 11.62 9.35
C SER A 809 -13.12 10.74 8.63
N GLU A 810 -13.85 11.28 7.66
CA GLU A 810 -14.83 10.50 6.89
C GLU A 810 -14.18 9.42 6.01
N SER A 811 -12.96 9.62 5.51
CA SER A 811 -12.21 8.59 4.78
C SER A 811 -11.85 7.38 5.66
N PHE A 812 -11.48 7.61 6.93
CA PHE A 812 -11.34 6.52 7.92
C PHE A 812 -12.69 5.86 8.26
N ARG A 813 -13.78 6.64 8.38
CA ARG A 813 -15.13 6.08 8.60
C ARG A 813 -15.59 5.19 7.44
N TYR A 814 -15.30 5.60 6.20
CA TYR A 814 -15.51 4.78 5.01
C TYR A 814 -14.68 3.49 5.05
N LEU A 815 -13.37 3.57 5.33
CA LEU A 815 -12.51 2.38 5.48
C LEU A 815 -13.05 1.42 6.56
N ALA A 816 -13.44 1.95 7.72
CA ALA A 816 -14.00 1.15 8.81
C ALA A 816 -15.36 0.53 8.44
N ALA A 817 -16.21 1.23 7.69
CA ALA A 817 -17.47 0.70 7.17
C ALA A 817 -17.25 -0.41 6.12
N TYR A 818 -16.35 -0.19 5.17
CA TYR A 818 -15.95 -1.15 4.13
C TYR A 818 -15.43 -2.46 4.75
N LYS A 819 -14.54 -2.39 5.76
CA LYS A 819 -14.05 -3.57 6.49
C LYS A 819 -15.13 -4.28 7.31
N ASN A 820 -16.29 -3.64 7.56
CA ASN A 820 -17.47 -4.25 8.16
C ASN A 820 -18.53 -4.68 7.11
N GLY A 821 -18.19 -4.69 5.82
CA GLY A 821 -19.10 -5.10 4.73
C GLY A 821 -20.13 -4.04 4.30
N VAL A 822 -19.96 -2.78 4.72
CA VAL A 822 -20.87 -1.67 4.42
C VAL A 822 -20.26 -0.81 3.32
N PHE A 823 -20.72 -1.01 2.09
CA PHE A 823 -20.28 -0.27 0.91
C PHE A 823 -21.05 1.06 0.74
N MET A 824 -20.37 2.11 0.26
CA MET A 824 -20.94 3.44 0.00
C MET A 824 -20.55 3.90 -1.42
N GLU A 825 -21.44 4.67 -2.07
CA GLU A 825 -21.38 4.96 -3.51
C GLU A 825 -20.35 6.02 -3.92
N ASN A 826 -19.83 6.81 -2.98
CA ASN A 826 -18.94 7.97 -3.24
C ASN A 826 -17.44 7.68 -2.95
N GLU A 827 -16.87 6.58 -3.45
CA GLU A 827 -15.49 6.18 -3.13
C GLU A 827 -14.43 7.28 -3.42
N GLU A 828 -14.55 7.98 -4.55
CA GLU A 828 -13.60 9.05 -4.95
C GLU A 828 -13.55 10.24 -3.99
N ASP A 829 -14.68 10.60 -3.35
CA ASP A 829 -14.68 11.63 -2.31
C ASP A 829 -13.84 11.21 -1.10
N PHE A 830 -13.90 9.93 -0.74
CA PHE A 830 -13.14 9.39 0.40
C PHE A 830 -11.65 9.23 0.07
N LYS A 831 -11.29 8.95 -1.20
CA LYS A 831 -9.89 9.02 -1.67
C LYS A 831 -9.33 10.44 -1.52
N ARG A 832 -10.02 11.46 -2.04
CA ARG A 832 -9.59 12.86 -1.92
C ARG A 832 -9.50 13.35 -0.47
N SER A 833 -10.42 12.89 0.39
CA SER A 833 -10.40 13.13 1.84
C SER A 833 -9.21 12.47 2.54
N TRP A 834 -8.83 11.25 2.13
CA TRP A 834 -7.64 10.53 2.62
C TRP A 834 -6.35 11.28 2.25
N GLU A 835 -6.19 11.63 0.98
CA GLU A 835 -5.00 12.32 0.45
C GLU A 835 -4.75 13.64 1.19
N HIS A 836 -5.78 14.49 1.32
CA HIS A 836 -5.66 15.76 2.04
C HIS A 836 -5.33 15.55 3.53
N SER A 837 -6.02 14.62 4.19
CA SER A 837 -5.84 14.40 5.63
C SER A 837 -4.51 13.71 5.96
N ARG A 838 -3.96 12.92 5.04
CA ARG A 838 -2.60 12.36 5.12
C ARG A 838 -1.53 13.42 4.91
N ALA A 839 -1.70 14.31 3.92
CA ALA A 839 -0.77 15.41 3.69
C ALA A 839 -0.67 16.32 4.93
N GLU A 840 -1.82 16.71 5.49
CA GLU A 840 -1.89 17.48 6.73
C GLU A 840 -1.31 16.74 7.95
N ALA A 841 -1.48 15.42 8.03
CA ALA A 841 -0.90 14.61 9.11
C ALA A 841 0.62 14.54 9.02
N THR A 842 1.17 14.42 7.81
CA THR A 842 2.62 14.44 7.55
C THR A 842 3.20 15.80 7.90
N ARG A 843 2.57 16.89 7.42
CA ARG A 843 2.96 18.28 7.70
C ARG A 843 2.96 18.61 9.20
N LEU A 844 2.05 18.02 9.98
CA LEU A 844 2.01 18.18 11.44
C LEU A 844 3.20 17.51 12.13
N LEU A 845 3.62 16.33 11.67
CA LEU A 845 4.80 15.64 12.21
C LEU A 845 6.07 16.42 11.87
N GLU A 846 6.24 16.86 10.63
CA GLU A 846 7.38 17.69 10.19
C GLU A 846 7.48 19.00 11.00
N HIS A 847 6.34 19.60 11.36
CA HIS A 847 6.30 20.77 12.24
C HIS A 847 6.77 20.45 13.67
N PHE A 848 6.28 19.38 14.30
CA PHE A 848 6.74 18.99 15.63
C PHE A 848 8.18 18.45 15.67
N GLU A 849 8.70 17.91 14.55
CA GLU A 849 10.10 17.46 14.42
C GLU A 849 11.09 18.61 14.16
N SER A 850 10.62 19.74 13.60
CA SER A 850 11.46 20.92 13.30
C SER A 850 11.61 21.90 14.46
N HIS A 851 10.90 21.69 15.57
CA HIS A 851 10.95 22.52 16.78
C HIS A 851 11.63 21.77 17.92
N PRO A 852 12.41 22.44 18.79
CA PRO A 852 13.00 21.79 19.96
C PRO A 852 11.89 21.26 20.88
N PRO A 853 12.03 20.05 21.46
CA PRO A 853 11.03 19.52 22.39
C PRO A 853 11.01 20.33 23.69
N HIS A 854 9.82 20.51 24.24
CA HIS A 854 9.64 21.14 25.54
C HIS A 854 10.02 20.17 26.67
N LEU A 855 10.95 20.59 27.54
CA LEU A 855 11.37 19.80 28.70
C LEU A 855 10.25 19.75 29.75
N VAL A 856 9.64 18.58 29.92
CA VAL A 856 8.45 18.43 30.77
C VAL A 856 8.75 18.73 32.24
N LYS A 857 9.99 18.49 32.67
CA LYS A 857 10.52 18.88 34.00
C LYS A 857 10.26 20.35 34.33
N SER A 858 10.31 21.26 33.35
CA SER A 858 10.02 22.69 33.53
C SER A 858 8.53 22.98 33.76
N THR A 859 7.63 22.18 33.21
CA THR A 859 6.18 22.26 33.50
C THR A 859 5.87 21.63 34.85
N ILE A 860 6.45 20.47 35.19
CA ILE A 860 6.26 19.80 36.49
C ILE A 860 6.76 20.70 37.63
N SER A 861 7.93 21.32 37.46
CA SER A 861 8.51 22.31 38.37
C SER A 861 7.54 23.45 38.67
N LEU A 862 7.05 24.15 37.62
CA LEU A 862 6.09 25.24 37.80
C LEU A 862 4.77 24.75 38.40
N ASN A 863 4.24 23.60 37.98
CA ASN A 863 2.98 23.09 38.51
C ASN A 863 3.11 22.70 39.98
N SER A 864 4.15 21.96 40.37
CA SER A 864 4.41 21.59 41.77
C SER A 864 4.61 22.84 42.65
N THR A 865 5.27 23.86 42.11
CA THR A 865 5.46 25.16 42.79
C THR A 865 4.14 25.94 42.91
N ARG A 866 3.30 25.95 41.87
CA ARG A 866 1.97 26.59 41.87
C ARG A 866 0.99 25.86 42.77
N GLU A 867 1.03 24.54 42.78
CA GLU A 867 0.22 23.69 43.65
C GLU A 867 0.62 23.90 45.12
N LEU A 868 1.93 23.93 45.43
CA LEU A 868 2.43 24.27 46.76
C LEU A 868 1.96 25.67 47.21
N ILE A 869 1.97 26.66 46.31
CA ILE A 869 1.43 28.00 46.58
C ILE A 869 -0.09 27.94 46.82
N SER A 870 -0.84 27.19 46.00
CA SER A 870 -2.30 27.06 46.12
C SER A 870 -2.72 26.36 47.42
N GLN A 871 -2.10 25.21 47.72
CA GLN A 871 -2.25 24.45 48.96
C GLN A 871 -1.89 25.26 50.21
N MET A 872 -0.99 26.25 50.10
CA MET A 872 -0.64 27.16 51.20
C MET A 872 -1.54 28.40 51.28
N THR A 873 -2.09 28.88 50.17
CA THR A 873 -2.88 30.13 50.13
C THR A 873 -4.15 30.05 50.98
N VAL A 874 -4.88 28.93 50.94
CA VAL A 874 -6.10 28.75 51.75
C VAL A 874 -5.77 28.64 53.26
N PRO A 875 -4.85 27.76 53.71
CA PRO A 875 -4.44 27.71 55.12
C PRO A 875 -3.81 29.01 55.63
N MET A 876 -3.10 29.77 54.78
CA MET A 876 -2.58 31.09 55.15
C MET A 876 -3.70 32.12 55.36
N ALA A 877 -4.81 32.04 54.62
CA ALA A 877 -5.99 32.86 54.86
C ALA A 877 -6.75 32.44 56.12
N GLU A 878 -6.99 31.13 56.30
CA GLU A 878 -7.61 30.56 57.52
C GLU A 878 -6.79 30.89 58.78
N ILE A 879 -5.45 30.77 58.71
CA ILE A 879 -4.56 31.09 59.83
C ILE A 879 -4.40 32.60 60.02
N SER A 880 -4.44 33.41 58.96
CA SER A 880 -4.53 34.88 59.10
C SER A 880 -5.78 35.30 59.87
N GLN A 881 -6.93 34.70 59.57
CA GLN A 881 -8.17 34.92 60.34
C GLN A 881 -8.03 34.42 61.79
N LEU A 882 -7.56 33.19 61.99
CA LEU A 882 -7.35 32.59 63.31
C LEU A 882 -6.35 33.39 64.18
N ILE A 883 -5.30 33.96 63.59
CA ILE A 883 -4.36 34.86 64.28
C ILE A 883 -5.10 36.10 64.76
N ASN A 884 -5.89 36.76 63.90
CA ASN A 884 -6.68 37.94 64.29
C ASN A 884 -7.71 37.61 65.39
N THR A 885 -8.38 36.45 65.33
CA THR A 885 -9.25 35.98 66.41
C THR A 885 -8.48 35.77 67.72
N ASN A 886 -7.30 35.13 67.68
CA ASN A 886 -6.47 34.92 68.87
C ASN A 886 -5.90 36.23 69.43
N ILE A 887 -5.52 37.19 68.58
CA ILE A 887 -5.13 38.54 68.99
C ILE A 887 -6.30 39.21 69.72
N SER A 888 -7.53 39.17 69.19
CA SER A 888 -8.71 39.72 69.88
C SER A 888 -8.94 39.06 71.24
N LEU A 889 -8.89 37.73 71.31
CA LEU A 889 -9.06 36.98 72.57
C LEU A 889 -8.00 37.34 73.62
N VAL A 890 -6.73 37.49 73.23
CA VAL A 890 -5.65 37.90 74.14
C VAL A 890 -5.75 39.39 74.49
N GLN A 891 -6.20 40.26 73.59
CA GLN A 891 -6.49 41.67 73.88
C GLN A 891 -7.66 41.83 74.85
N ASP A 892 -8.72 41.03 74.73
CA ASP A 892 -9.86 41.05 75.65
C ASP A 892 -9.53 40.41 77.01
N HIS A 893 -8.67 39.38 77.03
CA HIS A 893 -8.09 38.86 78.26
C HIS A 893 -7.19 39.90 78.96
N LYS A 894 -6.36 40.62 78.21
CA LYS A 894 -5.55 41.76 78.70
C LYS A 894 -6.43 42.87 79.30
N LYS A 895 -7.53 43.26 78.63
CA LYS A 895 -8.52 44.20 79.19
C LYS A 895 -9.13 43.67 80.50
N ALA A 896 -9.46 42.38 80.55
CA ALA A 896 -10.04 41.73 81.73
C ALA A 896 -9.06 41.55 82.91
N LEU A 897 -7.75 41.53 82.67
CA LEU A 897 -6.70 41.56 83.69
C LEU A 897 -6.45 42.98 84.25
N GLY A 898 -6.86 44.02 83.52
CA GLY A 898 -6.78 45.42 83.93
C GLY A 898 -7.85 45.88 84.93
N ASP A 899 -8.85 45.04 85.26
CA ASP A 899 -9.85 45.37 86.28
C ASP A 899 -9.25 45.27 87.68
N GLU A 900 -8.99 46.43 88.30
CA GLU A 900 -8.35 46.54 89.61
C GLU A 900 -9.10 45.82 90.74
N ARG A 901 -10.39 45.52 90.56
CA ARG A 901 -11.28 44.88 91.54
C ARG A 901 -10.97 43.39 91.74
N LEU A 902 -10.25 42.75 90.82
CA LEU A 902 -9.91 41.32 90.87
C LEU A 902 -8.71 41.05 91.78
N LYS A 903 -8.94 40.52 92.99
CA LYS A 903 -7.89 40.18 93.97
C LYS A 903 -7.91 38.70 94.37
N GLY A 904 -6.77 38.18 94.83
CA GLY A 904 -6.65 36.82 95.39
C GLY A 904 -7.13 35.72 94.44
N ASP A 905 -7.93 34.76 94.95
CA ASP A 905 -8.34 33.58 94.18
C ASP A 905 -9.20 33.89 92.94
N ALA A 906 -9.87 35.06 92.90
CA ALA A 906 -10.56 35.52 91.70
C ALA A 906 -9.59 35.94 90.57
N LEU A 907 -8.45 36.53 90.94
CA LEU A 907 -7.35 36.84 90.02
C LEU A 907 -6.66 35.54 89.58
N ARG A 908 -6.35 34.63 90.52
CA ARG A 908 -5.72 33.33 90.23
C ARG A 908 -6.53 32.46 89.26
N LYS A 909 -7.86 32.50 89.31
CA LYS A 909 -8.73 31.83 88.32
C LYS A 909 -8.72 32.48 86.93
N ARG A 910 -8.39 33.78 86.81
CA ARG A 910 -8.31 34.50 85.52
C ARG A 910 -6.90 34.54 84.92
N LEU A 911 -5.85 34.25 85.68
CA LEU A 911 -4.48 34.12 85.17
C LEU A 911 -4.26 32.92 84.23
N GLN A 912 -5.20 31.97 84.17
CA GLN A 912 -5.08 30.76 83.34
C GLN A 912 -5.71 30.98 81.96
N ILE A 913 -4.86 31.14 80.93
CA ILE A 913 -5.29 31.16 79.53
C ILE A 913 -5.63 29.72 79.11
N GLN A 914 -6.89 29.47 78.77
CA GLN A 914 -7.31 28.17 78.23
C GLN A 914 -6.92 28.07 76.76
N LYS A 915 -6.23 26.99 76.39
CA LYS A 915 -5.88 26.68 75.00
C LYS A 915 -6.47 25.35 74.59
N VAL A 916 -7.42 25.37 73.65
CA VAL A 916 -7.94 24.15 73.01
C VAL A 916 -6.98 23.75 71.89
N GLN A 917 -6.52 22.49 71.89
CA GLN A 917 -5.85 21.89 70.74
C GLN A 917 -6.37 20.45 70.54
N PHE A 918 -6.65 20.11 69.28
CA PHE A 918 -6.96 18.76 68.87
C PHE A 918 -5.67 18.00 68.58
N VAL A 919 -5.59 16.73 68.99
CA VAL A 919 -4.46 15.85 68.72
C VAL A 919 -4.93 14.67 67.88
N THR A 920 -4.31 14.48 66.72
CA THR A 920 -4.52 13.31 65.87
C THR A 920 -3.60 12.17 66.32
N HIS A 921 -4.19 11.01 66.61
CA HIS A 921 -3.45 9.76 66.81
C HIS A 921 -3.51 8.94 65.52
N ILE A 922 -2.37 8.49 65.00
CA ILE A 922 -2.31 7.64 63.80
C ILE A 922 -2.47 6.17 64.23
N LEU A 923 -3.18 5.36 63.45
CA LEU A 923 -3.36 3.92 63.67
C LEU A 923 -2.37 3.12 62.82
N ASP A 924 -1.76 2.08 63.39
CA ASP A 924 -0.80 1.21 62.68
C ASP A 924 -1.46 0.33 61.59
N GLN A 925 -2.78 0.13 61.67
CA GLN A 925 -3.58 -0.65 60.72
C GLN A 925 -4.95 0.02 60.50
N PRO A 926 -5.52 -0.04 59.28
CA PRO A 926 -6.75 0.66 58.96
C PRO A 926 -7.97 0.05 59.66
N ARG A 927 -8.91 0.91 60.04
CA ARG A 927 -10.16 0.53 60.73
C ARG A 927 -11.36 0.82 59.85
N THR A 928 -12.26 -0.14 59.67
CA THR A 928 -13.51 0.08 58.93
C THR A 928 -14.53 0.78 59.84
N VAL A 929 -15.05 1.94 59.42
CA VAL A 929 -16.05 2.73 60.16
C VAL A 929 -17.28 3.01 59.31
N CYS A 930 -18.43 3.20 59.96
CA CYS A 930 -19.66 3.61 59.29
C CYS A 930 -19.85 5.14 59.34
N THR A 931 -20.19 5.72 58.18
CA THR A 931 -20.35 7.17 57.97
C THR A 931 -21.81 7.64 58.10
N GLU A 932 -22.75 6.73 58.37
CA GLU A 932 -24.17 7.04 58.46
C GLU A 932 -24.49 7.83 59.73
N ALA A 933 -25.52 8.69 59.69
CA ALA A 933 -25.82 9.63 60.79
C ALA A 933 -26.20 8.94 62.13
N ALA A 934 -26.59 7.67 62.11
CA ALA A 934 -26.82 6.87 63.31
C ALA A 934 -25.54 6.28 63.93
N CYS A 935 -24.42 6.30 63.20
CA CYS A 935 -23.13 5.73 63.58
C CYS A 935 -22.06 6.78 63.93
N THR A 936 -22.38 8.05 63.74
CA THR A 936 -21.50 9.20 63.96
C THR A 936 -22.08 10.17 65.01
N GLU A 937 -21.22 10.93 65.67
CA GLU A 937 -21.61 12.10 66.46
C GLU A 937 -20.89 13.32 65.89
N CYS A 938 -21.64 14.30 65.41
CA CYS A 938 -21.12 15.64 65.11
C CYS A 938 -21.21 16.49 66.37
N ARG A 939 -20.13 17.18 66.73
CA ARG A 939 -20.17 18.27 67.72
C ARG A 939 -19.86 19.60 67.05
N ASP A 940 -20.59 20.64 67.45
CA ASP A 940 -20.23 22.03 67.20
C ASP A 940 -18.95 22.35 67.97
N ASP A 941 -18.04 23.12 67.36
CA ASP A 941 -16.80 23.58 67.98
C ASP A 941 -16.97 24.87 68.82
N GLY A 942 -18.19 25.41 68.85
CA GLY A 942 -18.57 26.62 69.58
C GLY A 942 -18.68 27.88 68.72
N ASN A 943 -18.36 27.82 67.42
CA ASN A 943 -18.58 28.93 66.48
C ASN A 943 -19.45 28.50 65.29
N GLN A 944 -20.45 29.33 64.96
CA GLN A 944 -21.16 29.17 63.71
C GLN A 944 -20.23 29.54 62.54
N GLU A 945 -20.05 28.59 61.62
CA GLU A 945 -19.23 28.63 60.38
C GLU A 945 -17.77 28.10 60.42
N SER A 946 -17.55 26.81 60.75
CA SER A 946 -17.08 25.81 59.74
C SER A 946 -16.73 24.41 60.28
N LYS A 947 -17.05 23.37 59.48
CA LYS A 947 -16.67 21.95 59.64
C LYS A 947 -17.12 21.26 60.95
N ASN A 948 -18.30 20.64 60.91
CA ASN A 948 -18.70 19.59 61.85
C ASN A 948 -17.60 18.51 61.96
N LEU A 949 -16.95 18.40 63.11
CA LEU A 949 -16.01 17.31 63.40
C LEU A 949 -16.82 16.03 63.66
N THR A 950 -16.66 15.05 62.75
CA THR A 950 -17.45 13.82 62.75
C THR A 950 -16.72 12.72 63.53
N ILE A 951 -17.22 12.38 64.72
CA ILE A 951 -16.67 11.31 65.56
C ILE A 951 -17.37 9.99 65.21
N TYR A 952 -16.62 9.02 64.68
CA TYR A 952 -17.14 7.70 64.31
C TYR A 952 -17.31 6.81 65.54
N LYS A 953 -18.53 6.74 66.11
CA LYS A 953 -18.83 5.85 67.25
C LYS A 953 -18.79 4.37 66.88
N THR A 954 -19.18 4.02 65.65
CA THR A 954 -19.35 2.62 65.25
C THR A 954 -18.17 2.15 64.42
N HIS A 955 -17.21 1.53 65.10
CA HIS A 955 -16.12 0.78 64.49
C HIS A 955 -16.65 -0.59 64.03
N CYS A 956 -16.74 -0.79 62.71
CA CYS A 956 -17.39 -1.96 62.12
C CYS A 956 -16.45 -3.16 61.98
N HIS A 957 -15.15 -2.91 61.80
CA HIS A 957 -14.10 -3.94 61.84
C HIS A 957 -12.75 -3.30 62.19
N ALA A 958 -12.04 -3.90 63.15
CA ALA A 958 -10.83 -3.34 63.74
C ALA A 958 -9.90 -4.45 64.28
N PRO A 959 -8.64 -4.54 63.80
CA PRO A 959 -8.10 -3.94 62.58
C PRO A 959 -8.68 -4.59 61.32
N CYS A 960 -8.53 -3.94 60.17
CA CYS A 960 -8.81 -4.52 58.86
C CYS A 960 -7.52 -4.81 58.10
N TYR A 961 -7.40 -6.00 57.50
CA TYR A 961 -6.20 -6.49 56.81
C TYR A 961 -6.27 -6.34 55.27
N LEU A 962 -7.20 -5.54 54.74
CA LEU A 962 -7.30 -5.31 53.29
C LEU A 962 -6.34 -4.20 52.84
N GLU A 963 -5.29 -4.60 52.12
CA GLU A 963 -4.31 -3.69 51.50
C GLU A 963 -4.86 -2.95 50.27
N ASN A 964 -5.94 -3.47 49.65
CA ASN A 964 -6.50 -2.99 48.39
C ASN A 964 -7.66 -1.98 48.54
N VAL A 965 -7.83 -1.35 49.70
CA VAL A 965 -8.93 -0.41 50.00
C VAL A 965 -8.37 0.97 50.32
N LYS A 966 -8.82 2.01 49.62
CA LYS A 966 -8.35 3.38 49.84
C LYS A 966 -8.93 3.97 51.13
N CYS A 967 -8.06 4.51 51.98
CA CYS A 967 -8.48 5.20 53.20
C CYS A 967 -9.24 6.50 52.90
N ASP A 968 -10.05 6.92 53.87
CA ASP A 968 -10.98 8.06 53.85
C ASP A 968 -11.97 8.05 52.66
N THR A 969 -12.03 6.94 51.92
CA THR A 969 -12.86 6.78 50.72
C THR A 969 -14.15 6.04 51.08
N LYS A 970 -15.28 6.75 51.00
CA LYS A 970 -16.61 6.18 51.19
C LYS A 970 -17.01 5.34 49.97
N ALA A 971 -17.53 4.14 50.23
CA ALA A 971 -17.94 3.19 49.18
C ALA A 971 -16.80 2.74 48.24
N ASP A 972 -15.58 2.56 48.76
CA ASP A 972 -14.52 1.85 48.04
C ASP A 972 -14.97 0.39 47.75
N PRO A 973 -14.95 -0.10 46.49
CA PRO A 973 -15.44 -1.43 46.13
C PRO A 973 -14.75 -2.59 46.88
N GLY A 974 -13.48 -2.44 47.27
CA GLY A 974 -12.75 -3.46 48.03
C GLY A 974 -13.29 -3.65 49.45
N LEU A 975 -14.08 -2.70 49.97
CA LEU A 975 -14.78 -2.89 51.26
C LEU A 975 -15.75 -4.07 51.22
N VAL A 976 -16.24 -4.52 50.06
CA VAL A 976 -17.12 -5.70 49.96
C VAL A 976 -16.44 -6.96 50.49
N ASP A 977 -15.11 -7.07 50.38
CA ASP A 977 -14.31 -8.20 50.88
C ASP A 977 -13.92 -8.08 52.36
N CYS A 978 -14.33 -7.01 53.06
CA CYS A 978 -14.03 -6.83 54.48
C CYS A 978 -14.95 -7.70 55.35
N ALA A 979 -14.38 -8.36 56.36
CA ALA A 979 -15.11 -9.23 57.29
C ALA A 979 -16.25 -8.55 58.08
N ALA A 980 -16.33 -7.21 58.04
CA ALA A 980 -17.50 -6.46 58.49
C ALA A 980 -18.78 -6.84 57.73
N PHE A 981 -18.70 -7.30 56.48
CA PHE A 981 -19.86 -7.39 55.58
C PHE A 981 -20.28 -8.83 55.26
N SER A 982 -21.59 -9.03 55.12
CA SER A 982 -22.16 -10.20 54.48
C SER A 982 -23.29 -9.76 53.54
N ASN A 983 -23.35 -10.32 52.33
CA ASN A 983 -24.33 -9.96 51.29
C ASN A 983 -24.47 -8.44 51.04
N GLY A 984 -23.39 -7.67 51.21
CA GLY A 984 -23.35 -6.21 51.03
C GLY A 984 -23.84 -5.36 52.22
N TYR A 985 -24.18 -5.97 53.37
CA TYR A 985 -24.59 -5.25 54.57
C TYR A 985 -23.63 -5.53 55.74
N CYS A 986 -23.45 -4.53 56.60
CA CYS A 986 -22.53 -4.59 57.73
C CYS A 986 -23.11 -5.37 58.90
N ASN A 987 -22.41 -6.43 59.31
CA ASN A 987 -22.73 -7.27 60.46
C ASN A 987 -22.68 -6.48 61.79
N GLY A 988 -21.89 -5.40 61.85
CA GLY A 988 -21.72 -4.57 63.05
C GLY A 988 -22.73 -3.43 63.22
N CYS A 989 -23.22 -2.82 62.13
CA CYS A 989 -24.09 -1.64 62.19
C CYS A 989 -25.37 -1.72 61.34
N GLY A 990 -25.58 -2.80 60.57
CA GLY A 990 -26.74 -2.98 59.70
C GLY A 990 -26.74 -2.17 58.38
N HIS A 991 -25.91 -1.15 58.24
CA HIS A 991 -25.87 -0.32 57.02
C HIS A 991 -25.13 -1.02 55.86
N ASN A 992 -25.47 -0.65 54.62
CA ASN A 992 -24.81 -1.16 53.41
C ASN A 992 -23.32 -0.79 53.37
N TRP A 993 -22.49 -1.59 52.69
CA TRP A 993 -21.05 -1.33 52.51
C TRP A 993 -20.76 0.07 51.91
N GLN A 994 -21.65 0.60 51.07
CA GLN A 994 -21.56 1.94 50.52
C GLN A 994 -21.61 3.08 51.57
N GLN A 995 -22.05 2.78 52.80
CA GLN A 995 -22.01 3.73 53.92
C GLN A 995 -20.72 3.68 54.75
N HIS A 996 -19.68 2.96 54.28
CA HIS A 996 -18.45 2.72 55.05
C HIS A 996 -17.19 3.23 54.36
N MET A 997 -16.11 3.37 55.14
CA MET A 997 -14.76 3.71 54.71
C MET A 997 -13.70 3.09 55.64
N HIS A 998 -12.43 3.09 55.21
CA HIS A 998 -11.28 2.86 56.08
C HIS A 998 -10.74 4.18 56.64
N VAL A 999 -10.37 4.21 57.93
CA VAL A 999 -9.65 5.33 58.55
C VAL A 999 -8.32 4.85 59.16
N LEU A 1000 -7.30 5.72 59.12
CA LEU A 1000 -5.96 5.49 59.66
C LEU A 1000 -5.60 6.46 60.80
N TYR A 1001 -6.56 7.23 61.31
CA TYR A 1001 -6.34 8.14 62.43
C TYR A 1001 -7.60 8.27 63.28
N GLU A 1002 -7.41 8.63 64.55
CA GLU A 1002 -8.46 8.99 65.49
C GLU A 1002 -8.16 10.37 66.09
N LEU A 1003 -9.21 11.10 66.47
CA LEU A 1003 -9.14 12.45 67.00
C LEU A 1003 -9.41 12.41 68.50
N HIS A 1004 -8.52 13.01 69.29
CA HIS A 1004 -8.70 13.19 70.72
C HIS A 1004 -8.66 14.68 71.10
N GLU A 1005 -9.60 15.06 71.97
CA GLU A 1005 -9.68 16.37 72.57
C GLU A 1005 -8.64 16.47 73.71
N GLN A 1006 -7.78 17.50 73.69
CA GLN A 1006 -6.85 17.76 74.79
C GLN A 1006 -6.95 19.21 75.25
N THR A 1007 -7.80 19.44 76.25
CA THR A 1007 -7.94 20.73 76.95
C THR A 1007 -6.72 20.99 77.86
N GLY A 1008 -5.64 21.47 77.25
CA GLY A 1008 -4.39 21.80 77.93
C GLY A 1008 -4.49 23.11 78.71
N ILE A 1009 -4.68 23.02 80.03
CA ILE A 1009 -4.40 24.16 80.92
C ILE A 1009 -2.89 24.36 80.94
N VAL A 1010 -2.40 25.38 80.24
CA VAL A 1010 -0.98 25.74 80.24
C VAL A 1010 -0.65 26.40 81.58
N LYS A 1011 -0.22 25.59 82.55
CA LYS A 1011 0.38 26.08 83.79
C LYS A 1011 1.69 26.78 83.47
N ASP A 1012 1.73 28.08 83.73
CA ASP A 1012 2.89 28.93 83.48
C ASP A 1012 3.84 28.86 84.67
N LEU A 1013 4.89 28.04 84.57
CA LEU A 1013 5.85 27.76 85.65
C LEU A 1013 6.48 29.02 86.25
N GLU A 1014 6.66 30.10 85.48
CA GLU A 1014 7.24 31.35 85.99
C GLU A 1014 6.23 32.13 86.87
N ILE A 1015 4.94 32.11 86.50
CA ILE A 1015 3.87 32.69 87.31
C ILE A 1015 3.57 31.81 88.53
N GLU A 1016 3.60 30.48 88.37
CA GLU A 1016 3.43 29.53 89.49
C GLU A 1016 4.59 29.65 90.50
N LYS A 1017 5.81 29.95 90.04
CA LYS A 1017 6.96 30.29 90.88
C LYS A 1017 6.78 31.63 91.61
N GLN A 1018 6.40 32.70 90.91
CA GLN A 1018 6.11 34.01 91.55
C GLN A 1018 4.92 33.96 92.53
N LEU A 1019 3.94 33.08 92.30
CA LEU A 1019 2.84 32.78 93.23
C LEU A 1019 3.31 32.04 94.49
N ASN A 1020 4.30 31.14 94.36
CA ASN A 1020 4.92 30.44 95.49
C ASN A 1020 5.90 31.34 96.27
N ASP A 1021 6.58 32.26 95.59
CA ASP A 1021 7.50 33.25 96.17
C ASP A 1021 6.77 34.46 96.82
N HIS A 1022 5.44 34.38 96.97
CA HIS A 1022 4.58 35.41 97.60
C HIS A 1022 4.67 36.82 96.99
N ALA A 1023 4.79 36.93 95.66
CA ALA A 1023 4.73 38.22 94.96
C ALA A 1023 3.37 38.93 95.13
N ASP A 1024 3.37 40.27 95.03
CA ASP A 1024 2.15 41.09 95.16
C ASP A 1024 1.23 40.97 93.93
N ASP A 1025 -0.09 41.14 94.15
CA ASP A 1025 -1.13 41.10 93.11
C ASP A 1025 -0.80 42.09 91.96
N LEU A 1026 -0.19 43.24 92.25
CA LEU A 1026 0.20 44.23 91.23
C LEU A 1026 1.38 43.76 90.38
N THR A 1027 2.38 43.11 90.98
CA THR A 1027 3.53 42.53 90.25
C THR A 1027 3.08 41.36 89.37
N ILE A 1028 2.18 40.51 89.87
CA ILE A 1028 1.63 39.37 89.13
C ILE A 1028 0.78 39.86 87.94
N ARG A 1029 -0.05 40.89 88.11
CA ARG A 1029 -0.77 41.53 86.99
C ARG A 1029 0.18 42.12 85.96
N GLN A 1030 1.26 42.80 86.37
CA GLN A 1030 2.25 43.37 85.46
C GLN A 1030 2.97 42.27 84.66
N ALA A 1031 3.40 41.18 85.30
CA ALA A 1031 4.01 40.03 84.63
C ALA A 1031 3.05 39.37 83.61
N ALA A 1032 1.79 39.15 83.99
CA ALA A 1032 0.77 38.58 83.10
C ALA A 1032 0.42 39.52 81.93
N THR A 1033 0.31 40.83 82.18
CA THR A 1033 0.02 41.84 81.15
C THR A 1033 1.16 41.95 80.15
N TYR A 1034 2.41 42.02 80.64
CA TYR A 1034 3.62 42.03 79.81
C TYR A 1034 3.74 40.75 78.97
N LYS A 1035 3.37 39.58 79.52
CA LYS A 1035 3.36 38.32 78.78
C LYS A 1035 2.25 38.26 77.72
N ALA A 1036 1.07 38.84 77.99
CA ALA A 1036 0.01 39.01 77.00
C ALA A 1036 0.41 39.99 75.87
N GLU A 1037 1.08 41.10 76.19
CA GLU A 1037 1.65 42.03 75.20
C GLU A 1037 2.72 41.36 74.35
N LYS A 1038 3.62 40.60 74.98
CA LYS A 1038 4.64 39.83 74.26
C LYS A 1038 4.00 38.82 73.31
N LEU A 1039 2.95 38.12 73.74
CA LEU A 1039 2.23 37.16 72.90
C LEU A 1039 1.49 37.82 71.74
N ILE A 1040 0.89 39.00 71.94
CA ILE A 1040 0.30 39.80 70.86
C ILE A 1040 1.39 40.21 69.84
N ASN A 1041 2.53 40.72 70.30
CA ASN A 1041 3.65 41.10 69.42
C ASN A 1041 4.23 39.89 68.66
N GLU A 1042 4.28 38.70 69.28
CA GLU A 1042 4.68 37.45 68.63
C GLU A 1042 3.65 37.04 67.55
N TYR A 1043 2.34 37.15 67.82
CA TYR A 1043 1.27 36.87 66.85
C TYR A 1043 1.23 37.87 65.68
N GLU A 1044 1.38 39.17 65.94
CA GLU A 1044 1.48 40.21 64.91
C GLU A 1044 2.74 40.02 64.04
N GLY A 1045 3.85 39.57 64.65
CA GLY A 1045 5.09 39.22 63.95
C GLY A 1045 4.95 38.01 63.02
N GLU A 1046 4.21 36.97 63.41
CA GLU A 1046 3.87 35.85 62.52
C GLU A 1046 2.88 36.27 61.42
N HIS A 1047 1.91 37.14 61.74
CA HIS A 1047 0.93 37.67 60.77
C HIS A 1047 1.60 38.43 59.63
N ALA A 1048 2.52 39.34 59.95
CA ALA A 1048 3.27 40.11 58.97
C ALA A 1048 4.16 39.23 58.06
N GLN A 1049 4.71 38.13 58.59
CA GLN A 1049 5.48 37.16 57.80
C GLN A 1049 4.58 36.38 56.83
N ILE A 1050 3.38 35.96 57.28
CA ILE A 1050 2.38 35.29 56.42
C ILE A 1050 1.90 36.22 55.29
N GLN A 1051 1.61 37.49 55.60
CA GLN A 1051 1.23 38.48 54.58
C GLN A 1051 2.36 38.73 53.56
N LYS A 1052 3.60 38.88 54.02
CA LYS A 1052 4.76 39.07 53.14
C LYS A 1052 4.98 37.87 52.22
N ALA A 1053 4.83 36.65 52.74
CA ALA A 1053 4.93 35.44 51.93
C ALA A 1053 3.84 35.38 50.84
N ALA A 1054 2.59 35.72 51.16
CA ALA A 1054 1.49 35.77 50.19
C ALA A 1054 1.78 36.77 49.05
N ALA A 1055 2.30 37.96 49.37
CA ALA A 1055 2.69 38.95 48.36
C ALA A 1055 3.83 38.43 47.45
N GLN A 1056 4.83 37.73 48.00
CA GLN A 1056 5.93 37.15 47.21
C GLN A 1056 5.45 36.01 46.29
N PHE A 1057 4.52 35.16 46.75
CA PHE A 1057 3.90 34.16 45.89
C PHE A 1057 3.09 34.78 44.75
N GLY A 1058 2.32 35.85 45.00
CA GLY A 1058 1.60 36.60 43.96
C GLY A 1058 2.52 37.20 42.89
N LEU A 1059 3.69 37.73 43.31
CA LEU A 1059 4.72 38.23 42.38
C LEU A 1059 5.41 37.12 41.58
N PHE A 1060 5.63 35.94 42.17
CA PHE A 1060 6.17 34.77 41.48
C PHE A 1060 5.23 34.30 40.34
N LEU A 1061 3.94 34.11 40.64
CA LEU A 1061 2.94 33.66 39.66
C LEU A 1061 2.86 34.62 38.46
N LYS A 1062 2.93 35.93 38.69
CA LYS A 1062 2.90 36.97 37.64
C LYS A 1062 4.07 36.89 36.65
N LYS A 1063 5.22 36.32 37.03
CA LYS A 1063 6.41 36.24 36.17
C LYS A 1063 6.46 34.98 35.30
N TYR A 1064 6.00 33.85 35.82
CA TYR A 1064 6.23 32.54 35.20
C TYR A 1064 4.98 31.86 34.61
N SER A 1065 3.78 32.38 34.87
CA SER A 1065 2.54 31.91 34.22
C SER A 1065 2.06 32.87 33.13
N ILE A 1066 1.34 32.34 32.14
CA ILE A 1066 0.74 33.14 31.04
C ILE A 1066 -0.35 34.09 31.56
N THR A 1067 -1.14 33.62 32.53
CA THR A 1067 -2.15 34.38 33.26
C THR A 1067 -2.05 34.07 34.77
N PRO A 1068 -2.00 35.09 35.65
CA PRO A 1068 -1.79 34.87 37.10
C PRO A 1068 -2.91 34.06 37.77
N TYR A 1069 -4.14 34.27 37.31
CA TYR A 1069 -5.36 33.55 37.68
C TYR A 1069 -6.29 33.49 36.45
N ASN A 1070 -7.27 32.57 36.47
CA ASN A 1070 -8.18 32.36 35.34
C ASN A 1070 -9.46 33.19 35.52
N ASP A 1071 -9.50 34.39 34.95
CA ASP A 1071 -10.65 35.30 35.01
C ASP A 1071 -11.96 34.66 34.50
N ALA A 1072 -11.87 33.77 33.50
CA ALA A 1072 -13.03 33.09 32.91
C ALA A 1072 -13.71 32.11 33.88
N THR A 1073 -13.09 31.79 35.03
CA THR A 1073 -13.74 31.00 36.10
C THR A 1073 -14.98 31.70 36.64
N LEU A 1074 -14.96 33.03 36.77
CA LEU A 1074 -16.11 33.81 37.26
C LEU A 1074 -17.24 33.83 36.23
N ASP A 1075 -16.93 34.10 34.95
CA ASP A 1075 -17.90 34.04 33.85
C ASP A 1075 -18.54 32.65 33.72
N TYR A 1076 -17.75 31.59 33.87
CA TYR A 1076 -18.24 30.21 33.81
C TYR A 1076 -19.12 29.85 35.02
N LEU A 1077 -18.73 30.24 36.23
CA LEU A 1077 -19.56 30.09 37.43
C LEU A 1077 -20.87 30.86 37.31
N ASP A 1078 -20.89 32.07 36.73
CA ASP A 1078 -22.12 32.83 36.50
C ASP A 1078 -23.02 32.20 35.42
N VAL A 1079 -22.46 31.55 34.40
CA VAL A 1079 -23.25 30.72 33.47
C VAL A 1079 -23.87 29.51 34.18
N LEU A 1080 -23.10 28.76 34.98
CA LEU A 1080 -23.61 27.62 35.75
C LEU A 1080 -24.69 28.04 36.77
N ILE A 1081 -24.48 29.14 37.48
CA ILE A 1081 -25.45 29.71 38.42
C ILE A 1081 -26.70 30.17 37.68
N LYS A 1082 -26.59 30.74 36.49
CA LYS A 1082 -27.75 31.13 35.65
C LYS A 1082 -28.56 29.92 35.18
N GLU A 1083 -27.90 28.84 34.77
CA GLU A 1083 -28.57 27.59 34.40
C GLU A 1083 -29.25 26.90 35.59
N GLU A 1084 -28.55 26.75 36.72
CA GLU A 1084 -29.13 26.12 37.90
C GLU A 1084 -30.23 26.98 38.54
N ASN A 1085 -30.16 28.32 38.46
CA ASN A 1085 -31.30 29.19 38.79
C ASN A 1085 -32.52 28.87 37.91
N GLY A 1086 -32.34 28.69 36.60
CA GLY A 1086 -33.43 28.30 35.69
C GLY A 1086 -34.03 26.93 36.05
N LYS A 1087 -33.18 25.96 36.41
CA LYS A 1087 -33.61 24.63 36.86
C LYS A 1087 -34.34 24.69 38.21
N VAL A 1088 -33.90 25.52 39.16
CA VAL A 1088 -34.57 25.76 40.45
C VAL A 1088 -35.91 26.49 40.27
N GLN A 1089 -35.99 27.48 39.38
CA GLN A 1089 -37.27 28.13 39.01
C GLN A 1089 -38.27 27.16 38.38
N ALA A 1090 -37.79 26.09 37.74
CA ALA A 1090 -38.61 24.98 37.24
C ALA A 1090 -38.86 23.85 38.28
N GLY A 1091 -38.56 24.07 39.56
CA GLY A 1091 -38.80 23.10 40.66
C GLY A 1091 -37.60 22.25 41.07
N GLY A 1092 -36.39 22.59 40.60
CA GLY A 1092 -35.13 21.89 40.92
C GLY A 1092 -34.61 22.09 42.35
N ASN A 1093 -33.67 21.23 42.75
CA ASN A 1093 -33.08 21.19 44.09
C ASN A 1093 -32.07 22.34 44.33
N THR A 1094 -32.29 23.14 45.37
CA THR A 1094 -31.47 24.33 45.69
C THR A 1094 -30.02 24.01 46.09
N ARG A 1095 -29.72 22.80 46.60
CA ARG A 1095 -28.38 22.47 47.13
C ARG A 1095 -27.23 22.74 46.15
N LYS A 1096 -27.42 22.45 44.86
CA LYS A 1096 -26.40 22.73 43.82
C LYS A 1096 -26.18 24.22 43.62
N LEU A 1097 -27.27 24.98 43.54
CA LEU A 1097 -27.24 26.42 43.36
C LEU A 1097 -26.54 27.13 44.55
N ASP A 1098 -26.81 26.69 45.77
CA ASP A 1098 -26.22 27.30 46.97
C ASP A 1098 -24.74 26.91 47.15
N THR A 1099 -24.34 25.72 46.70
CA THR A 1099 -22.92 25.32 46.57
C THR A 1099 -22.18 26.22 45.58
N LEU A 1100 -22.69 26.35 44.35
CA LEU A 1100 -22.09 27.20 43.31
C LEU A 1100 -21.96 28.67 43.74
N LYS A 1101 -22.97 29.23 44.42
CA LYS A 1101 -22.90 30.58 45.02
C LYS A 1101 -21.79 30.67 46.07
N LYS A 1102 -21.66 29.68 46.96
CA LYS A 1102 -20.63 29.66 48.01
C LYS A 1102 -19.23 29.54 47.42
N ASP A 1103 -19.04 28.78 46.35
CA ASP A 1103 -17.75 28.64 45.68
C ASP A 1103 -17.37 29.88 44.87
N ARG A 1104 -18.33 30.54 44.21
CA ARG A 1104 -18.14 31.88 43.62
C ARG A 1104 -17.71 32.90 44.68
N ALA A 1105 -18.35 32.91 45.85
CA ALA A 1105 -17.99 33.82 46.95
C ALA A 1105 -16.56 33.59 47.46
N LYS A 1106 -16.15 32.33 47.68
CA LYS A 1106 -14.76 31.98 48.00
C LYS A 1106 -13.78 32.48 46.93
N HIS A 1107 -14.08 32.24 45.66
CA HIS A 1107 -13.20 32.59 44.55
C HIS A 1107 -12.97 34.11 44.43
N VAL A 1108 -14.03 34.91 44.62
CA VAL A 1108 -13.93 36.37 44.68
C VAL A 1108 -13.08 36.83 45.88
N GLU A 1109 -13.26 36.25 47.06
CA GLU A 1109 -12.48 36.66 48.25
C GLU A 1109 -10.99 36.26 48.12
N ILE A 1110 -10.68 35.11 47.51
CA ILE A 1110 -9.29 34.72 47.18
C ILE A 1110 -8.65 35.72 46.21
N ILE A 1111 -9.34 36.08 45.13
CA ILE A 1111 -8.85 37.10 44.16
C ILE A 1111 -8.64 38.44 44.86
N LYS A 1112 -9.56 38.84 45.75
CA LYS A 1112 -9.49 40.10 46.51
C LYS A 1112 -8.29 40.13 47.45
N VAL A 1113 -8.11 39.12 48.29
CA VAL A 1113 -6.96 39.02 49.23
C VAL A 1113 -5.63 39.08 48.48
N LEU A 1114 -5.51 38.37 47.34
CA LEU A 1114 -4.32 38.44 46.49
C LEU A 1114 -4.14 39.83 45.87
N THR A 1115 -5.21 40.44 45.34
CA THR A 1115 -5.17 41.77 44.70
C THR A 1115 -4.86 42.91 45.68
N GLU A 1116 -5.30 42.81 46.93
CA GLU A 1116 -4.96 43.76 47.99
C GLU A 1116 -3.50 43.57 48.45
N SER A 1117 -3.04 42.32 48.58
CA SER A 1117 -1.64 41.98 48.88
C SER A 1117 -0.64 42.40 47.79
N MET A 1118 -1.11 42.61 46.55
CA MET A 1118 -0.28 43.07 45.42
C MET A 1118 -0.09 44.59 45.34
N LYS A 1119 -0.68 45.38 46.26
CA LYS A 1119 -0.63 46.86 46.23
C LYS A 1119 0.32 47.49 47.26
N SER A 1120 0.88 46.72 48.18
CA SER A 1120 1.36 47.24 49.48
C SER A 1120 2.86 47.47 49.65
N ASP A 1121 3.76 46.94 48.79
CA ASP A 1121 5.21 47.23 48.88
C ASP A 1121 5.94 47.17 47.51
N PRO A 1122 6.50 48.30 47.02
CA PRO A 1122 7.35 48.33 45.82
C PRO A 1122 8.71 47.61 45.95
N ASN A 1123 9.22 47.37 47.17
CA ASN A 1123 10.55 46.79 47.41
C ASN A 1123 10.57 45.26 47.55
N CYS A 1124 9.44 44.58 47.28
CA CYS A 1124 9.32 43.15 47.55
C CYS A 1124 10.18 42.29 46.59
N ARG A 1125 11.10 41.50 47.15
CA ARG A 1125 12.10 40.73 46.38
C ARG A 1125 11.46 39.55 45.64
N LEU A 1126 11.64 39.55 44.32
CA LEU A 1126 11.14 38.53 43.39
C LEU A 1126 11.82 37.17 43.64
N LEU A 1127 11.02 36.11 43.75
CA LEU A 1127 11.49 34.74 44.03
C LEU A 1127 11.87 33.94 42.77
N ASP A 1128 12.67 32.90 42.98
CA ASP A 1128 12.86 31.74 42.12
C ASP A 1128 12.30 30.47 42.80
N GLU A 1129 12.39 29.32 42.13
CA GLU A 1129 11.88 28.02 42.61
C GLU A 1129 12.49 27.60 43.97
N HIS A 1130 13.79 27.84 44.17
CA HIS A 1130 14.45 27.57 45.44
C HIS A 1130 13.93 28.51 46.54
N GLY A 1131 13.74 29.79 46.21
CA GLY A 1131 13.14 30.80 47.08
C GLY A 1131 11.71 30.46 47.52
N VAL A 1132 10.89 29.85 46.66
CA VAL A 1132 9.54 29.38 47.06
C VAL A 1132 9.63 28.23 48.06
N ASN A 1133 10.47 27.22 47.82
CA ASN A 1133 10.65 26.09 48.73
C ASN A 1133 11.25 26.51 50.08
N GLN A 1134 12.17 27.49 50.06
CA GLN A 1134 12.75 28.08 51.26
C GLN A 1134 11.70 28.87 52.05
N LEU A 1135 10.95 29.77 51.41
CA LEU A 1135 9.88 30.54 52.06
C LEU A 1135 8.78 29.65 52.66
N VAL A 1136 8.43 28.55 52.01
CA VAL A 1136 7.49 27.55 52.56
C VAL A 1136 8.09 26.80 53.76
N THR A 1137 9.40 26.57 53.78
CA THR A 1137 10.11 26.00 54.94
C THR A 1137 10.14 26.98 56.11
N ASP A 1138 10.37 28.27 55.85
CA ASP A 1138 10.33 29.35 56.83
C ASP A 1138 8.91 29.46 57.44
N LEU A 1139 7.84 29.39 56.64
CA LEU A 1139 6.45 29.34 57.11
C LEU A 1139 6.15 28.13 58.01
N TYR A 1140 6.75 26.96 57.78
CA TYR A 1140 6.62 25.81 58.69
C TYR A 1140 7.49 25.92 59.96
N SER A 1141 8.37 26.93 60.06
CA SER A 1141 9.20 27.19 61.23
C SER A 1141 8.58 28.18 62.23
N LEU A 1142 7.48 28.85 61.85
CA LEU A 1142 6.80 29.87 62.68
C LEU A 1142 6.44 29.31 64.09
N PRO A 1143 6.84 29.99 65.18
CA PRO A 1143 6.75 29.48 66.56
C PRO A 1143 5.37 28.96 66.99
N HIS A 1144 4.31 29.72 66.73
CA HIS A 1144 2.95 29.46 67.21
C HIS A 1144 2.11 28.74 66.16
N PHE A 1145 2.13 29.20 64.90
CA PHE A 1145 1.24 28.68 63.84
C PHE A 1145 1.92 27.79 62.80
N GLY A 1146 3.26 27.70 62.79
CA GLY A 1146 4.02 26.87 61.84
C GLY A 1146 3.72 25.37 61.96
N ARG A 1147 3.41 24.89 63.18
CA ARG A 1147 2.94 23.50 63.39
C ARG A 1147 1.56 23.25 62.77
N ASN A 1148 0.66 24.24 62.77
CA ASN A 1148 -0.66 24.12 62.14
C ASN A 1148 -0.51 24.05 60.62
N LEU A 1149 0.26 24.96 60.01
CA LEU A 1149 0.62 24.93 58.58
C LEU A 1149 1.24 23.58 58.17
N LYS A 1150 2.13 23.03 59.00
CA LYS A 1150 2.79 21.74 58.77
C LYS A 1150 1.87 20.52 58.95
N SER A 1151 0.83 20.63 59.76
CA SER A 1151 -0.18 19.57 59.91
C SER A 1151 -1.11 19.48 58.70
N VAL A 1152 -1.58 20.61 58.18
CA VAL A 1152 -2.49 20.66 57.01
C VAL A 1152 -1.84 20.04 55.77
N LYS A 1153 -0.54 20.25 55.55
CA LYS A 1153 0.19 19.61 54.44
C LYS A 1153 0.05 18.07 54.44
N ARG A 1154 0.24 17.44 55.60
CA ARG A 1154 0.26 15.97 55.73
C ARG A 1154 -1.07 15.33 55.33
N SER A 1155 -2.18 16.00 55.58
CA SER A 1155 -3.52 15.53 55.21
C SER A 1155 -3.79 15.55 53.69
N ILE A 1156 -2.99 16.30 52.93
CA ILE A 1156 -3.16 16.45 51.47
C ILE A 1156 -2.22 15.52 50.70
N THR A 1157 -0.96 15.38 51.14
CA THR A 1157 0.06 14.57 50.45
C THR A 1157 -0.32 13.07 50.34
N ALA A 1158 -1.12 12.55 51.28
CA ALA A 1158 -1.55 11.15 51.29
C ALA A 1158 -2.48 10.74 50.12
N ALA A 1159 -2.97 11.69 49.31
CA ALA A 1159 -3.93 11.42 48.24
C ALA A 1159 -3.30 10.98 46.90
N HIS A 1160 -2.01 11.27 46.66
CA HIS A 1160 -1.45 11.46 45.32
C HIS A 1160 -0.48 10.38 44.76
N GLU A 1161 0.03 9.45 45.57
CA GLU A 1161 1.10 8.52 45.13
C GLU A 1161 0.61 7.15 44.61
N ALA A 1162 -0.62 7.07 44.06
CA ALA A 1162 -1.21 5.80 43.63
C ALA A 1162 -2.03 5.87 42.33
N THR A 1163 -1.35 5.87 41.18
CA THR A 1163 -1.54 4.91 40.04
C THR A 1163 -0.83 5.37 38.76
N TYR A 1164 0.03 4.53 38.16
CA TYR A 1164 0.06 4.33 36.70
C TYR A 1164 0.68 2.97 36.31
N ARG A 1165 0.23 2.38 35.18
CA ARG A 1165 0.75 1.13 34.59
C ARG A 1165 0.44 1.09 33.08
N GLU A 1166 1.44 1.29 32.23
CA GLU A 1166 1.23 1.27 30.76
C GLU A 1166 1.02 -0.15 30.17
N ARG A 1167 0.36 -0.19 29.01
CA ARG A 1167 0.25 -1.37 28.13
C ARG A 1167 0.59 -0.96 26.70
N PRO A 1168 1.75 -1.35 26.12
CA PRO A 1168 2.13 -0.93 24.79
C PRO A 1168 1.28 -1.60 23.71
N TYR A 1169 0.77 -0.82 22.76
CA TYR A 1169 0.22 -1.31 21.51
C TYR A 1169 1.31 -1.39 20.43
N ARG A 1170 1.09 -2.18 19.37
CA ARG A 1170 1.97 -2.21 18.19
C ARG A 1170 1.14 -2.42 16.94
N VAL A 1171 1.20 -1.47 16.02
CA VAL A 1171 0.61 -1.60 14.69
C VAL A 1171 1.28 -2.76 13.97
N LYS A 1172 0.47 -3.68 13.42
CA LYS A 1172 0.97 -4.74 12.54
C LYS A 1172 1.16 -4.14 11.15
N GLY A 1173 2.36 -3.60 10.90
CA GLY A 1173 2.77 -3.23 9.55
C GLY A 1173 2.58 -4.40 8.58
N SER A 1174 2.31 -4.09 7.30
CA SER A 1174 2.01 -5.09 6.29
C SER A 1174 3.11 -6.15 6.23
N ARG A 1175 2.75 -7.41 6.51
CA ARG A 1175 3.66 -8.53 6.36
C ARG A 1175 3.62 -9.02 4.92
N GLY A 1176 4.67 -8.72 4.16
CA GLY A 1176 5.08 -9.58 3.05
C GLY A 1176 5.08 -11.05 3.52
N HIS A 1177 4.63 -11.97 2.66
CA HIS A 1177 4.16 -13.29 3.07
C HIS A 1177 5.29 -14.22 3.57
N MET A 1178 5.69 -14.05 4.84
CA MET A 1178 6.38 -15.05 5.64
C MET A 1178 5.55 -15.43 6.87
N ARG A 1179 4.79 -16.51 6.72
CA ARG A 1179 4.02 -17.14 7.80
C ARG A 1179 4.38 -18.62 7.90
N THR A 1180 5.57 -18.91 8.43
CA THR A 1180 6.06 -20.28 8.63
C THR A 1180 5.05 -21.12 9.40
N SER A 1181 4.57 -22.19 8.76
CA SER A 1181 3.44 -23.01 9.22
C SER A 1181 3.86 -24.02 10.28
N ASN A 1182 4.23 -23.52 11.46
CA ASN A 1182 4.60 -24.32 12.62
C ASN A 1182 3.41 -25.11 13.19
N HIS A 1183 3.11 -26.24 12.54
CA HIS A 1183 2.25 -27.29 13.06
C HIS A 1183 2.81 -27.82 14.38
N ARG A 1184 2.26 -27.35 15.51
CA ARG A 1184 2.42 -28.07 16.78
C ARG A 1184 1.64 -29.39 16.69
N HIS A 1185 2.30 -30.48 17.07
CA HIS A 1185 1.68 -31.80 17.19
C HIS A 1185 0.45 -31.74 18.11
N GLN A 1186 -0.61 -32.44 17.71
CA GLN A 1186 -1.71 -32.76 18.62
C GLN A 1186 -1.24 -33.81 19.64
N GLY A 1187 -0.69 -33.34 20.76
CA GLY A 1187 -0.39 -34.17 21.93
C GLY A 1187 -1.63 -34.35 22.80
N HIS A 1188 -1.96 -35.60 23.12
CA HIS A 1188 -3.18 -36.00 23.83
C HIS A 1188 -3.52 -35.16 25.08
N HIS A 1189 -4.66 -34.45 25.03
CA HIS A 1189 -5.46 -34.23 26.24
C HIS A 1189 -6.43 -35.40 26.40
N ALA A 1190 -6.14 -36.26 27.37
CA ALA A 1190 -7.08 -37.29 27.81
C ALA A 1190 -8.31 -36.65 28.48
N ARG A 1191 -9.49 -37.26 28.31
CA ARG A 1191 -10.72 -36.86 29.00
C ARG A 1191 -10.66 -37.20 30.49
N PRO A 1192 -11.03 -36.28 31.39
CA PRO A 1192 -11.82 -36.62 32.58
C PRO A 1192 -13.29 -36.82 32.19
N LEU A 1193 -13.94 -37.79 32.83
CA LEU A 1193 -15.32 -38.23 32.51
C LEU A 1193 -16.38 -37.21 32.95
N ALA A 1194 -17.49 -37.14 32.21
CA ALA A 1194 -18.73 -36.52 32.65
C ALA A 1194 -19.94 -37.29 32.07
N LEU A 1195 -21.07 -37.27 32.79
CA LEU A 1195 -22.32 -38.04 32.62
C LEU A 1195 -22.30 -39.49 33.19
N PRO A 1196 -23.47 -40.06 33.61
CA PRO A 1196 -24.81 -39.46 33.72
C PRO A 1196 -25.49 -39.62 35.11
N SER A 1197 -26.25 -38.61 35.57
CA SER A 1197 -27.28 -38.81 36.62
C SER A 1197 -28.37 -37.72 36.69
N ARG A 1198 -29.58 -38.09 36.24
CA ARG A 1198 -30.88 -37.74 36.87
C ARG A 1198 -31.40 -39.06 37.52
N PRO A 1199 -32.44 -39.13 38.39
CA PRO A 1199 -33.47 -38.10 38.64
C PRO A 1199 -34.02 -37.94 40.11
N ASN A 1200 -34.93 -36.97 40.27
CA ASN A 1200 -36.20 -37.04 41.04
C ASN A 1200 -36.28 -36.95 42.58
N ILE A 1201 -37.50 -36.51 43.00
CA ILE A 1201 -38.19 -36.64 44.31
C ILE A 1201 -37.66 -35.74 45.47
N SER A 1202 -38.47 -35.03 46.26
CA SER A 1202 -39.83 -34.44 46.11
C SER A 1202 -40.16 -33.57 47.35
N ALA A 1203 -41.20 -32.74 47.26
CA ALA A 1203 -42.11 -32.33 48.37
C ALA A 1203 -41.54 -31.57 49.59
N HIS A 1204 -42.01 -30.34 49.77
CA HIS A 1204 -42.84 -29.78 50.87
C HIS A 1204 -42.71 -28.24 50.84
N ALA A 1205 -43.63 -27.39 51.32
CA ALA A 1205 -45.09 -27.45 51.42
C ALA A 1205 -45.62 -26.00 51.64
N GLN A 1206 -46.94 -25.80 51.52
CA GLN A 1206 -47.83 -24.83 52.22
C GLN A 1206 -47.17 -23.72 53.09
N GLY A 1207 -47.56 -22.42 53.06
CA GLY A 1207 -48.70 -21.75 52.43
C GLY A 1207 -49.78 -21.28 53.43
N ALA A 1208 -50.06 -19.96 53.49
CA ALA A 1208 -51.23 -19.35 54.14
C ALA A 1208 -51.45 -17.92 53.55
N LYS A 1209 -52.62 -17.60 52.98
CA LYS A 1209 -53.77 -16.84 53.56
C LYS A 1209 -53.46 -15.36 53.85
N SER A 1210 -54.36 -14.39 53.66
CA SER A 1210 -55.71 -14.29 53.05
C SER A 1210 -56.02 -12.76 52.89
N SER A 1211 -57.09 -12.19 52.32
CA SER A 1211 -58.45 -12.52 51.84
C SER A 1211 -58.96 -11.25 51.12
N MET A 1212 -60.07 -11.13 50.38
CA MET A 1212 -61.03 -11.96 49.62
C MET A 1212 -61.68 -10.93 48.63
N GLN A 1213 -62.25 -11.27 47.49
CA GLN A 1213 -63.52 -11.98 47.28
C GLN A 1213 -63.56 -12.50 45.84
N ASP A 1214 -63.91 -13.77 45.63
CA ASP A 1214 -65.16 -14.23 44.98
C ASP A 1214 -65.15 -14.14 43.43
N MET A 1215 -65.63 -15.13 42.66
CA MET A 1215 -66.34 -16.38 42.99
C MET A 1215 -66.16 -17.42 41.84
N PHE A 1216 -66.05 -18.72 42.17
CA PHE A 1216 -66.26 -19.95 41.34
C PHE A 1216 -65.71 -20.08 39.88
N SER A 1217 -65.36 -21.26 39.35
CA SER A 1217 -64.84 -22.53 39.91
C SER A 1217 -64.51 -23.51 38.78
N GLY A 1218 -63.38 -24.22 38.87
CA GLY A 1218 -63.04 -25.33 37.95
C GLY A 1218 -62.70 -24.89 36.52
N MET A 1219 -62.29 -25.78 35.61
CA MET A 1219 -61.79 -27.15 35.76
C MET A 1219 -61.12 -27.56 34.43
N ASN A 1220 -59.98 -28.25 34.49
CA ASN A 1220 -59.41 -29.04 33.38
C ASN A 1220 -58.98 -28.37 32.04
N ARG A 1221 -58.00 -29.04 31.44
CA ARG A 1221 -57.73 -29.27 30.00
C ARG A 1221 -58.48 -28.42 28.95
N ILE A 1222 -57.67 -27.74 28.12
CA ILE A 1222 -57.67 -27.83 26.63
C ILE A 1222 -59.06 -27.90 25.96
N ILE A 1223 -59.61 -26.76 25.47
CA ILE A 1223 -60.39 -26.70 24.21
C ILE A 1223 -60.70 -25.27 23.73
N THR A 1224 -60.15 -24.88 22.56
CA THR A 1224 -60.67 -23.84 21.62
C THR A 1224 -60.80 -22.39 22.15
N ARG A 1225 -61.31 -21.35 21.45
CA ARG A 1225 -61.95 -21.09 20.12
C ARG A 1225 -61.67 -19.59 19.78
N PRO A 1226 -62.33 -18.88 18.82
CA PRO A 1226 -63.19 -19.25 17.68
C PRO A 1226 -62.66 -18.66 16.33
N THR A 1227 -63.14 -18.91 15.10
CA THR A 1227 -64.14 -19.79 14.41
C THR A 1227 -63.65 -19.91 12.92
N LYS A 1228 -64.25 -20.49 11.86
CA LYS A 1228 -65.52 -21.15 11.40
C LYS A 1228 -65.10 -21.92 10.10
N ASN A 1229 -65.77 -22.92 9.50
CA ASN A 1229 -67.00 -23.67 9.77
C ASN A 1229 -67.01 -25.02 8.98
N PHE A 1230 -67.71 -26.05 9.48
CA PHE A 1230 -68.30 -27.23 8.81
C PHE A 1230 -67.57 -28.19 7.82
N ASN A 1231 -67.89 -29.48 8.04
CA ASN A 1231 -68.01 -30.64 7.12
C ASN A 1231 -66.78 -31.50 6.72
N ALA A 1232 -67.10 -32.74 6.32
CA ALA A 1232 -66.26 -33.95 6.20
C ALA A 1232 -66.98 -34.96 5.24
N PRO A 1233 -66.63 -36.28 5.12
CA PRO A 1233 -65.43 -37.05 5.50
C PRO A 1233 -64.92 -38.01 4.37
N LEU A 1234 -64.06 -38.99 4.72
CA LEU A 1234 -63.84 -40.35 4.10
C LEU A 1234 -62.75 -40.60 3.02
N ARG A 1235 -61.84 -41.53 3.40
CA ARG A 1235 -61.29 -42.73 2.70
C ARG A 1235 -60.70 -42.67 1.26
N SER A 1236 -59.61 -43.46 1.10
CA SER A 1236 -59.06 -44.00 -0.17
C SER A 1236 -58.56 -42.97 -1.21
N GLY A 1237 -57.77 -43.31 -2.23
CA GLY A 1237 -57.07 -44.57 -2.53
C GLY A 1237 -56.99 -44.85 -4.04
N SER A 1238 -55.79 -45.17 -4.55
CA SER A 1238 -55.49 -45.86 -5.83
C SER A 1238 -55.88 -45.25 -7.20
N VAL A 1239 -54.86 -45.15 -8.09
CA VAL A 1239 -54.85 -45.65 -9.51
C VAL A 1239 -55.38 -44.78 -10.69
N SER A 1240 -54.49 -44.60 -11.70
CA SER A 1240 -54.75 -44.41 -13.16
C SER A 1240 -55.31 -43.04 -13.67
N THR A 1241 -55.18 -42.59 -14.95
CA THR A 1241 -54.41 -43.08 -16.15
C THR A 1241 -54.18 -41.97 -17.21
N ALA A 1242 -53.05 -42.06 -17.93
CA ALA A 1242 -52.81 -41.91 -19.40
C ALA A 1242 -53.31 -40.69 -20.25
N GLY A 1243 -52.62 -40.49 -21.39
CA GLY A 1243 -52.93 -39.52 -22.47
C GLY A 1243 -51.84 -38.46 -22.67
N SER A 1244 -50.77 -38.55 -23.48
CA SER A 1244 -50.43 -39.19 -24.77
C SER A 1244 -50.75 -38.36 -26.04
N TYR A 1245 -49.70 -37.83 -26.70
CA TYR A 1245 -49.34 -37.84 -28.14
C TYR A 1245 -48.10 -36.90 -28.33
N VAL A 1246 -46.93 -37.29 -28.91
CA VAL A 1246 -46.57 -37.66 -30.31
C VAL A 1246 -46.39 -36.41 -31.21
N GLN A 1247 -45.36 -36.20 -32.06
CA GLN A 1247 -44.37 -37.05 -32.80
C GLN A 1247 -42.99 -36.30 -32.93
N ARG A 1248 -41.79 -36.95 -32.90
CA ARG A 1248 -40.82 -37.28 -34.01
C ARG A 1248 -40.39 -36.12 -34.94
N MET A 1249 -39.21 -36.07 -35.61
CA MET A 1249 -37.93 -36.84 -35.71
C MET A 1249 -36.90 -35.90 -36.44
N PHE A 1250 -35.59 -36.14 -36.67
CA PHE A 1250 -34.83 -37.36 -37.04
C PHE A 1250 -33.34 -37.28 -36.61
N ASN A 1251 -32.69 -38.43 -36.43
CA ASN A 1251 -31.22 -38.59 -36.42
C ASN A 1251 -30.72 -39.00 -37.82
N LYS A 1252 -29.44 -38.74 -38.15
CA LYS A 1252 -28.39 -39.79 -38.23
C LYS A 1252 -26.99 -39.31 -38.59
N ASN A 1253 -26.04 -39.78 -37.78
CA ASN A 1253 -24.69 -40.28 -38.06
C ASN A 1253 -24.00 -39.92 -39.41
N ALA A 1254 -22.84 -39.29 -39.29
CA ALA A 1254 -21.58 -39.91 -39.68
C ALA A 1254 -20.63 -39.86 -38.46
#